data_AF-A0A1G7VHY4-F1
#
_entry.id   AF-A0A1G7VHY4-F1
#
_cell.length_a   1.000
_cell.length_b   1.000
_cell.length_c   1.000
_cell.angle_alpha   90.00
_cell.angle_beta   90.00
_cell.angle_gamma   90.00
#
_symmetry.space_group_name_H-M   'P 1'
#
loop_
_entity.id
_entity.type
_entity.pdbx_description
1 polymer ?
#
loop_
_entity_poly.entity_id
_entity_poly.type
_entity_poly.pdbx_seq_one_letter_code
_entity_poly.pdbx_strand_id
1 'polypeptide(L)'
;MTGNRIAAGLQRLFLIFGVALAIGGAAAAQDITTGLEVNYQFDYETGDVRIADHSGNGRHIAPVRFGAARAFDANFQWGADSMGGQLRRFVHFPAGRDGDVVLSNAAGNAWAGVAGSQARTFSAWVKIDPGANDYAGQILYAYGNDNQPGGRFEIDLKGHAIEFENAANTAGNGWKNRNVLNISDSEYPQGEWFHLALVYDGAGNRKTGIALYLNGRKVAFPVVADDSDLSINTFLQYAPEIGTYMNRMSVADLRVYSRALTAADIRVLCPDNTAPGDLFTIAHLNQLIKTAIAEGASEVVIPPGIYRGTTQENGFIYLQNVSDFRIIADSVTMICEKKTRAFELSNCKNVTVRGLTIDYDPLTFTQGDIVAVGAGYVDVKIHAGYDVVPYSRIDIIDPLTRHRKRGSIFVWGSTASVIGADIVRVSQPDLPGVAVVGDLASMSTGADDGIPHAVQLMNCRGGIKLIHMNVYSAPGFGLIEVGGEGGTELTGFKVVPGPKPAGATQARLLSSSWDAIQHKLTRRGPVVENCVVEAAGDDSWSVTWDGAYNIKAVNGTFIQVSPDNLVVGDSLRTSLGSQVVYIIGKTDSTLQLNTISPWPVGTKLYSPDRRCENFVLRNNHFYSSGRVLVKAGNGLIEGNTFEQAHSGVTVNTEIAPGATGISHLIIRNNIIKGTGHFMPAPWSNQVGAISIADGNGSVLSPAGAFKNILIEKNQFDDISGANILVSSSEEVVIKENIFKNTGMSTPNPTGQAYGINQQAVVVLENAAHVTLDSNEVVNQGLTLLKDITNVTGLTELRGGIFIRNNTLPVTLAAFRAALDIETGSKIVKLFWQTTAETNSDRFEIQHSTDARHWNALGTMNAQGESAAVQDYRFDHQMVPSGSHYYRLKMLDRDGSFAYSSVRNVQINGKAHAISPNPASDLLSIDMEPGSIKQVRIYSQAGKLCLETSRKSDGTVDIRKLPAGMYTICITDVSGRTTTQKLAIAR
;
A
#
# COMPACT_ATOMS: atom_id res chain seq x y z
N MET A 1 -8.11 -31.36 -31.45
CA MET A 1 -7.79 -31.03 -32.86
C MET A 1 -7.68 -29.51 -32.92
N THR A 2 -6.47 -28.96 -32.75
CA THR A 2 -5.58 -28.47 -33.84
C THR A 2 -6.11 -27.21 -34.53
N GLY A 3 -5.45 -26.05 -34.52
CA GLY A 3 -4.23 -25.65 -33.80
C GLY A 3 -3.52 -24.43 -34.43
N ASN A 4 -2.77 -23.68 -33.60
CA ASN A 4 -1.66 -22.78 -33.94
C ASN A 4 -1.85 -21.46 -34.74
N ARG A 5 -1.84 -20.35 -33.97
CA ARG A 5 -0.69 -19.39 -33.82
C ARG A 5 -0.19 -18.52 -35.00
N ILE A 6 -0.20 -17.21 -34.71
CA ILE A 6 0.94 -16.23 -34.79
C ILE A 6 1.16 -15.39 -36.08
N ALA A 7 0.69 -14.14 -35.98
CA ALA A 7 1.44 -12.86 -36.04
C ALA A 7 1.90 -12.16 -37.35
N ALA A 8 2.12 -10.85 -37.16
CA ALA A 8 2.90 -9.87 -37.93
C ALA A 8 2.30 -9.33 -39.24
N GLY A 9 2.34 -8.00 -39.43
CA GLY A 9 1.89 -7.34 -40.67
C GLY A 9 1.47 -5.86 -40.58
N LEU A 10 1.82 -5.14 -39.50
CA LEU A 10 1.47 -3.73 -39.34
C LEU A 10 2.42 -2.82 -40.15
N GLN A 11 2.01 -2.35 -41.35
CA GLN A 11 2.58 -1.14 -41.97
C GLN A 11 1.72 -0.55 -43.11
N ARG A 12 1.26 0.69 -42.88
CA ARG A 12 0.99 1.81 -43.83
C ARG A 12 0.61 1.51 -45.30
N LEU A 13 -0.59 1.94 -45.73
CA LEU A 13 -0.74 2.91 -46.84
C LEU A 13 -2.13 3.61 -46.91
N PHE A 14 -2.11 4.94 -46.80
CA PHE A 14 -2.93 5.98 -47.45
C PHE A 14 -4.45 5.84 -47.77
N LEU A 15 -5.21 6.74 -47.13
CA LEU A 15 -6.04 7.82 -47.73
C LEU A 15 -7.38 7.51 -48.43
N ILE A 16 -8.28 8.51 -48.34
CA ILE A 16 -9.60 8.68 -49.01
C ILE A 16 -10.75 7.89 -48.36
N PHE A 17 -11.46 8.53 -47.44
CA PHE A 17 -12.80 9.06 -47.71
C PHE A 17 -13.13 10.17 -46.71
N GLY A 18 -13.66 11.30 -47.19
CA GLY A 18 -14.10 12.42 -46.35
C GLY A 18 -15.59 12.70 -46.51
N VAL A 19 -16.11 13.52 -45.60
CA VAL A 19 -17.39 14.23 -45.72
C VAL A 19 -18.65 13.35 -45.79
N ALA A 20 -19.17 13.00 -44.62
CA ALA A 20 -20.61 12.86 -44.40
C ALA A 20 -20.98 13.36 -42.99
N LEU A 21 -21.91 14.31 -42.98
CA LEU A 21 -22.61 15.00 -41.89
C LEU A 21 -22.59 14.36 -40.49
N ALA A 22 -22.47 15.09 -39.38
CA ALA A 22 -23.10 16.39 -39.04
C ALA A 22 -24.65 16.37 -39.02
N ILE A 23 -25.24 15.40 -38.32
CA ILE A 23 -26.60 15.51 -37.77
C ILE A 23 -26.55 15.00 -36.32
N GLY A 24 -27.12 15.77 -35.38
CA GLY A 24 -26.98 15.53 -33.95
C GLY A 24 -27.98 14.53 -33.36
N GLY A 25 -27.87 14.29 -32.05
CA GLY A 25 -28.81 13.50 -31.26
C GLY A 25 -28.36 13.40 -29.81
N ALA A 26 -29.01 14.14 -28.92
CA ALA A 26 -28.78 14.05 -27.47
C ALA A 26 -29.58 12.89 -26.87
N ALA A 27 -28.95 12.06 -26.04
CA ALA A 27 -29.61 11.11 -25.15
C ALA A 27 -28.67 10.67 -24.02
N ALA A 28 -29.28 10.25 -22.90
CA ALA A 28 -28.67 9.77 -21.65
C ALA A 28 -28.02 10.85 -20.74
N ALA A 29 -28.46 10.83 -19.48
CA ALA A 29 -28.01 11.68 -18.37
C ALA A 29 -27.67 10.80 -17.14
N GLN A 30 -27.23 11.47 -16.07
CA GLN A 30 -27.11 11.04 -14.66
C GLN A 30 -25.73 10.60 -14.14
N ASP A 31 -25.42 11.19 -12.97
CA ASP A 31 -24.39 10.93 -11.94
C ASP A 31 -22.93 10.83 -12.39
N ILE A 32 -22.03 11.74 -11.99
CA ILE A 32 -21.57 11.96 -10.61
C ILE A 32 -21.15 13.43 -10.37
N THR A 33 -21.42 13.96 -9.16
CA THR A 33 -20.96 15.28 -8.72
C THR A 33 -19.60 15.25 -8.04
N THR A 34 -18.55 15.72 -8.73
CA THR A 34 -17.29 16.20 -8.11
C THR A 34 -16.78 17.39 -8.92
N GLY A 35 -16.67 18.57 -8.29
CA GLY A 35 -16.28 19.79 -8.99
C GLY A 35 -14.80 19.77 -9.41
N LEU A 36 -14.52 20.24 -10.63
CA LEU A 36 -13.17 20.51 -11.11
C LEU A 36 -12.87 22.02 -11.08
N GLU A 37 -11.61 22.35 -10.83
CA GLU A 37 -11.03 23.69 -10.89
C GLU A 37 -9.90 23.69 -11.93
N VAL A 38 -9.79 24.74 -12.75
CA VAL A 38 -8.81 24.84 -13.84
C VAL A 38 -7.92 26.07 -13.62
N ASN A 39 -6.59 25.87 -13.67
CA ASN A 39 -5.59 26.92 -13.49
C ASN A 39 -4.82 27.20 -14.80
N TYR A 40 -4.47 28.47 -15.03
CA TYR A 40 -3.57 28.89 -16.11
C TYR A 40 -2.42 29.74 -15.55
N GLN A 41 -1.18 29.44 -15.94
CA GLN A 41 0.00 30.26 -15.63
C GLN A 41 0.62 30.80 -16.92
N PHE A 42 1.07 32.06 -16.87
CA PHE A 42 1.80 32.75 -17.93
C PHE A 42 3.15 33.23 -17.38
N ASP A 43 4.24 32.81 -18.00
CA ASP A 43 5.60 33.30 -17.69
C ASP A 43 5.97 34.42 -18.67
N TYR A 44 6.16 35.63 -18.14
CA TYR A 44 6.43 36.84 -18.92
C TYR A 44 7.91 37.03 -19.31
N GLU A 45 8.85 36.27 -18.72
CA GLU A 45 10.27 36.33 -19.10
C GLU A 45 10.63 35.28 -20.16
N THR A 46 9.96 34.12 -20.15
CA THR A 46 10.26 33.01 -21.09
C THR A 46 9.26 32.84 -22.22
N GLY A 47 8.00 33.27 -22.04
CA GLY A 47 6.94 33.15 -23.05
C GLY A 47 6.28 31.76 -23.13
N ASP A 48 6.57 30.86 -22.19
CA ASP A 48 5.95 29.53 -22.10
C ASP A 48 4.54 29.58 -21.47
N VAL A 49 3.65 28.70 -21.94
CA VAL A 49 2.30 28.46 -21.39
C VAL A 49 2.21 26.99 -20.98
N ARG A 50 1.74 26.72 -19.76
CA ARG A 50 1.53 25.35 -19.24
C ARG A 50 0.08 25.13 -18.83
N ILE A 51 -0.45 23.96 -19.19
CA ILE A 51 -1.80 23.48 -18.86
C ILE A 51 -1.64 22.12 -18.18
N ALA A 52 -2.39 21.87 -17.09
CA ALA A 52 -2.44 20.59 -16.41
C ALA A 52 -3.86 20.02 -16.44
N ASP A 53 -3.98 18.78 -16.91
CA ASP A 53 -5.22 18.00 -17.11
C ASP A 53 -5.13 16.75 -16.21
N HIS A 54 -6.26 16.35 -15.61
CA HIS A 54 -6.36 15.23 -14.65
C HIS A 54 -6.23 13.81 -15.25
N SER A 55 -6.06 13.66 -16.56
CA SER A 55 -6.10 12.35 -17.28
C SER A 55 -4.76 11.62 -17.44
N GLY A 56 -3.65 12.15 -16.91
CA GLY A 56 -2.38 11.41 -16.79
C GLY A 56 -1.60 11.16 -18.08
N ASN A 57 -2.01 11.70 -19.23
CA ASN A 57 -1.30 11.60 -20.51
C ASN A 57 -0.78 12.97 -20.98
N GLY A 58 0.38 13.39 -20.47
CA GLY A 58 1.00 14.66 -20.83
C GLY A 58 1.42 14.74 -22.30
N ARG A 59 0.67 15.49 -23.12
CA ARG A 59 1.15 15.91 -24.46
C ARG A 59 2.16 17.05 -24.31
N HIS A 60 3.40 16.75 -24.67
CA HIS A 60 4.48 17.74 -24.72
C HIS A 60 4.25 18.71 -25.88
N ILE A 61 4.06 20.00 -25.57
CA ILE A 61 4.19 21.08 -26.55
C ILE A 61 5.63 21.63 -26.44
N ALA A 62 6.22 22.04 -27.56
CA ALA A 62 7.60 22.51 -27.62
C ALA A 62 7.71 24.00 -27.26
N PRO A 63 8.84 24.46 -26.67
CA PRO A 63 9.01 25.85 -26.25
C PRO A 63 9.11 26.80 -27.47
N VAL A 64 8.43 27.94 -27.39
CA VAL A 64 8.40 28.95 -28.46
C VAL A 64 9.35 30.11 -28.11
N ARG A 65 10.40 30.30 -28.90
CA ARG A 65 11.28 31.48 -28.81
C ARG A 65 10.80 32.58 -29.74
N PHE A 66 10.63 33.80 -29.23
CA PHE A 66 10.23 34.95 -30.03
C PHE A 66 11.44 35.68 -30.65
N GLY A 67 11.43 35.76 -31.98
CA GLY A 67 12.31 36.61 -32.79
C GLY A 67 11.47 37.39 -33.82
N ALA A 68 12.00 38.51 -34.31
CA ALA A 68 11.22 39.53 -35.01
C ALA A 68 10.31 39.06 -36.17
N ALA A 69 9.05 39.52 -36.11
CA ALA A 69 7.98 39.55 -37.11
C ALA A 69 8.23 38.98 -38.54
N ARG A 70 7.54 37.86 -38.87
CA ARG A 70 6.47 37.79 -39.90
C ARG A 70 5.82 36.38 -39.96
N ALA A 71 4.50 36.36 -40.17
CA ALA A 71 3.62 35.20 -40.47
C ALA A 71 4.18 34.27 -41.57
N PHE A 72 3.85 32.97 -41.71
CA PHE A 72 2.84 32.05 -41.13
C PHE A 72 3.33 30.58 -41.41
N ASP A 73 2.66 29.43 -41.19
CA ASP A 73 1.28 29.03 -40.81
C ASP A 73 1.32 27.77 -39.90
N ALA A 74 0.64 27.77 -38.74
CA ALA A 74 0.11 26.60 -38.01
C ALA A 74 -0.73 27.12 -36.83
N ASN A 75 -1.93 27.63 -37.14
CA ASN A 75 -2.38 28.87 -36.49
C ASN A 75 -3.26 28.71 -35.24
N PHE A 76 -2.82 29.35 -34.16
CA PHE A 76 -3.73 30.19 -33.37
C PHE A 76 -4.12 31.41 -34.22
N GLN A 77 -5.41 31.59 -34.54
CA GLN A 77 -5.87 32.82 -35.21
C GLN A 77 -6.29 33.87 -34.18
N TRP A 78 -5.47 34.91 -34.04
CA TRP A 78 -5.90 36.19 -33.50
C TRP A 78 -6.70 36.92 -34.57
N GLY A 79 -8.03 36.94 -34.43
CA GLY A 79 -8.88 37.79 -35.27
C GLY A 79 -8.72 39.26 -34.87
N ALA A 80 -8.16 40.07 -35.77
CA ALA A 80 -8.23 41.52 -35.70
C ALA A 80 -9.23 42.00 -36.75
N ASP A 81 -10.35 42.58 -36.32
CA ASP A 81 -11.32 43.20 -37.23
C ASP A 81 -11.33 44.72 -37.04
N SER A 82 -11.52 45.47 -38.12
CA SER A 82 -11.35 46.91 -38.20
C SER A 82 -12.67 47.66 -38.39
N MET A 83 -13.62 47.43 -37.48
CA MET A 83 -14.79 48.31 -37.34
C MET A 83 -14.58 49.30 -36.20
N GLY A 84 -14.25 50.55 -36.55
CA GLY A 84 -14.26 51.67 -35.58
C GLY A 84 -12.96 51.91 -34.79
N GLY A 85 -11.79 51.60 -35.34
CA GLY A 85 -10.53 52.24 -34.92
C GLY A 85 -9.86 51.75 -33.61
N GLN A 86 -10.26 50.60 -33.05
CA GLN A 86 -9.53 49.96 -31.94
C GLN A 86 -9.24 48.48 -32.25
N LEU A 87 -8.01 48.04 -32.00
CA LEU A 87 -7.56 46.65 -32.15
C LEU A 87 -8.08 45.79 -30.99
N ARG A 88 -9.08 44.95 -31.26
CA ARG A 88 -9.56 43.91 -30.32
C ARG A 88 -8.70 42.65 -30.43
N ARG A 89 -8.59 41.89 -29.34
CA ARG A 89 -7.82 40.64 -29.24
C ARG A 89 -8.61 39.62 -28.41
N PHE A 90 -8.64 38.37 -28.87
CA PHE A 90 -9.44 37.29 -28.26
C PHE A 90 -8.59 36.02 -28.03
N VAL A 91 -8.98 35.21 -27.05
CA VAL A 91 -8.39 33.88 -26.75
C VAL A 91 -9.44 32.79 -27.01
N HIS A 92 -9.03 31.67 -27.61
CA HIS A 92 -9.94 30.57 -27.98
C HIS A 92 -9.44 29.22 -27.42
N PHE A 93 -10.36 28.41 -26.88
CA PHE A 93 -10.07 27.11 -26.27
C PHE A 93 -10.88 25.98 -26.94
N PRO A 94 -10.32 24.77 -27.17
CA PRO A 94 -11.04 23.66 -27.79
C PRO A 94 -11.86 22.86 -26.76
N ALA A 95 -12.99 22.27 -27.20
CA ALA A 95 -13.92 21.53 -26.34
C ALA A 95 -13.47 20.09 -25.99
N GLY A 96 -13.66 19.64 -24.74
CA GLY A 96 -13.38 18.25 -24.38
C GLY A 96 -13.40 17.81 -22.91
N ARG A 97 -14.54 17.94 -22.22
CA ARG A 97 -14.96 17.25 -20.97
C ARG A 97 -14.46 17.79 -19.61
N ASP A 98 -15.43 17.77 -18.69
CA ASP A 98 -15.37 17.85 -17.23
C ASP A 98 -14.74 19.13 -16.65
N GLY A 99 -15.53 20.21 -16.74
CA GLY A 99 -15.25 21.55 -16.22
C GLY A 99 -15.94 22.69 -16.98
N ASP A 100 -16.59 22.37 -18.11
CA ASP A 100 -16.89 23.31 -19.20
C ASP A 100 -17.74 24.55 -18.84
N VAL A 101 -17.19 25.74 -19.18
CA VAL A 101 -17.94 26.82 -19.84
C VAL A 101 -17.29 27.05 -21.19
N VAL A 102 -18.05 26.85 -22.27
CA VAL A 102 -17.56 27.01 -23.64
C VAL A 102 -18.70 27.62 -24.47
N LEU A 103 -18.38 28.47 -25.44
CA LEU A 103 -18.47 28.19 -26.89
C LEU A 103 -18.52 29.54 -27.68
N SER A 104 -19.04 29.55 -28.90
CA SER A 104 -18.41 30.19 -30.07
C SER A 104 -19.38 30.57 -31.21
N ASN A 105 -18.98 31.51 -32.09
CA ASN A 105 -18.84 31.32 -33.55
C ASN A 105 -18.10 32.54 -34.18
N ALA A 106 -17.85 32.64 -35.50
CA ALA A 106 -18.85 32.91 -36.54
C ALA A 106 -19.22 31.73 -37.47
N ALA A 107 -18.38 30.70 -37.57
CA ALA A 107 -18.59 29.56 -38.49
C ALA A 107 -18.81 28.19 -37.81
N GLY A 108 -18.90 28.14 -36.47
CA GLY A 108 -19.10 26.90 -35.70
C GLY A 108 -19.70 27.18 -34.31
N ASN A 109 -21.03 27.21 -34.25
CA ASN A 109 -21.85 27.31 -33.03
C ASN A 109 -21.75 26.03 -32.16
N ALA A 110 -22.07 25.98 -30.86
CA ALA A 110 -23.06 26.73 -30.06
C ALA A 110 -22.48 27.70 -29.00
N TRP A 111 -23.20 28.00 -27.90
CA TRP A 111 -22.85 28.82 -26.70
C TRP A 111 -23.41 28.12 -25.44
N ALA A 112 -22.67 28.02 -24.33
CA ALA A 112 -23.11 27.37 -23.08
C ALA A 112 -22.46 28.01 -21.83
N GLY A 113 -23.13 29.03 -21.27
CA GLY A 113 -22.83 29.59 -19.95
C GLY A 113 -23.49 28.79 -18.81
N VAL A 114 -23.06 29.05 -17.55
CA VAL A 114 -23.65 28.42 -16.36
C VAL A 114 -24.90 29.17 -15.94
N ALA A 115 -26.08 28.64 -16.26
CA ALA A 115 -27.34 29.19 -15.79
C ALA A 115 -27.60 28.85 -14.30
N GLY A 116 -27.97 29.85 -13.49
CA GLY A 116 -28.58 29.64 -12.17
C GLY A 116 -28.16 30.63 -11.08
N SER A 117 -28.99 30.76 -10.04
CA SER A 117 -28.78 31.62 -8.86
C SER A 117 -27.80 31.02 -7.83
N GLN A 118 -26.74 30.35 -8.28
CA GLN A 118 -25.80 29.68 -7.38
C GLN A 118 -24.64 30.61 -6.99
N ALA A 119 -24.10 30.40 -5.79
CA ALA A 119 -22.95 31.13 -5.28
C ALA A 119 -21.70 30.93 -6.15
N ARG A 120 -20.92 31.99 -6.38
CA ARG A 120 -19.71 32.02 -7.25
C ARG A 120 -18.71 33.05 -6.73
N THR A 121 -17.44 32.92 -7.11
CA THR A 121 -16.44 33.99 -6.91
C THR A 121 -15.53 34.11 -8.12
N PHE A 122 -15.27 35.32 -8.57
CA PHE A 122 -14.18 35.66 -9.48
C PHE A 122 -13.02 36.24 -8.67
N SER A 123 -11.77 35.88 -8.98
CA SER A 123 -10.56 36.41 -8.35
C SER A 123 -9.48 36.62 -9.41
N ALA A 124 -8.71 37.70 -9.34
CA ALA A 124 -7.55 37.92 -10.18
C ALA A 124 -6.59 38.93 -9.56
N TRP A 125 -5.31 38.81 -9.87
CA TRP A 125 -4.36 39.90 -9.71
C TRP A 125 -4.38 40.79 -10.95
N VAL A 126 -4.38 42.09 -10.74
CA VAL A 126 -4.52 43.12 -11.78
C VAL A 126 -3.44 44.18 -11.56
N LYS A 127 -2.81 44.63 -12.64
CA LYS A 127 -1.93 45.80 -12.64
C LYS A 127 -2.33 46.70 -13.80
N ILE A 128 -2.45 47.99 -13.54
CA ILE A 128 -2.85 49.00 -14.53
C ILE A 128 -1.66 49.94 -14.73
N ASP A 129 -1.25 50.21 -15.97
CA ASP A 129 -0.08 51.05 -16.22
C ASP A 129 -0.41 52.54 -15.97
N PRO A 130 0.52 53.35 -15.43
CA PRO A 130 0.30 54.77 -15.20
C PRO A 130 -0.07 55.51 -16.50
N GLY A 131 -1.19 56.23 -16.48
CA GLY A 131 -1.72 56.91 -17.67
C GLY A 131 -2.54 56.01 -18.59
N ALA A 132 -3.21 54.98 -18.05
CA ALA A 132 -4.38 54.37 -18.67
C ALA A 132 -5.53 55.42 -18.81
N ASN A 133 -6.16 55.48 -19.99
CA ASN A 133 -7.28 56.40 -20.29
C ASN A 133 -8.64 55.67 -20.15
N ASP A 134 -9.76 56.37 -20.37
CA ASP A 134 -11.18 55.91 -20.35
C ASP A 134 -11.56 54.70 -21.26
N TYR A 135 -10.58 54.00 -21.85
CA TYR A 135 -10.74 52.82 -22.71
C TYR A 135 -9.78 51.68 -22.32
N ALA A 136 -9.18 51.74 -21.13
CA ALA A 136 -8.28 50.71 -20.62
C ALA A 136 -9.02 49.71 -19.73
N GLY A 137 -8.99 48.42 -20.12
CA GLY A 137 -9.15 47.31 -19.18
C GLY A 137 -10.56 46.78 -18.98
N GLN A 138 -11.01 45.91 -19.89
CA GLN A 138 -12.14 45.01 -19.64
C GLN A 138 -11.63 43.62 -19.25
N ILE A 139 -11.92 43.20 -18.02
CA ILE A 139 -11.44 41.91 -17.46
C ILE A 139 -12.46 40.79 -17.70
N LEU A 140 -13.75 41.07 -17.56
CA LEU A 140 -14.84 40.14 -17.85
C LEU A 140 -15.88 40.87 -18.71
N TYR A 141 -16.34 40.24 -19.79
CA TYR A 141 -17.36 40.78 -20.69
C TYR A 141 -18.33 39.67 -21.10
N ALA A 142 -19.63 39.92 -21.12
CA ALA A 142 -20.61 38.97 -21.64
C ALA A 142 -21.66 39.69 -22.49
N TYR A 143 -22.04 39.10 -23.62
CA TYR A 143 -22.94 39.73 -24.60
C TYR A 143 -24.25 38.93 -24.77
N GLY A 144 -25.38 39.64 -24.84
CA GLY A 144 -26.63 39.07 -25.30
C GLY A 144 -26.65 38.98 -26.83
N ASN A 145 -27.14 37.88 -27.38
CA ASN A 145 -27.21 37.64 -28.83
C ASN A 145 -27.98 38.78 -29.56
N ASP A 146 -27.45 39.28 -30.69
CA ASP A 146 -27.85 40.53 -31.39
C ASP A 146 -29.37 40.68 -31.70
N ASN A 147 -30.14 39.60 -31.64
CA ASN A 147 -31.58 39.56 -31.93
C ASN A 147 -32.49 39.39 -30.70
N GLN A 148 -31.97 39.51 -29.48
CA GLN A 148 -32.74 39.55 -28.23
C GLN A 148 -32.15 40.64 -27.30
N PRO A 149 -32.96 41.41 -26.55
CA PRO A 149 -32.46 42.41 -25.60
C PRO A 149 -31.89 41.72 -24.34
N GLY A 150 -30.70 41.13 -24.50
CA GLY A 150 -29.96 40.42 -23.45
C GLY A 150 -28.93 41.32 -22.78
N GLY A 151 -28.93 41.34 -21.45
CA GLY A 151 -28.05 42.20 -20.68
C GLY A 151 -26.57 41.87 -20.80
N ARG A 152 -25.76 42.92 -20.73
CA ARG A 152 -24.31 42.85 -20.66
C ARG A 152 -23.89 42.45 -19.24
N PHE A 153 -22.69 41.91 -19.11
CA PHE A 153 -21.94 41.97 -17.86
C PHE A 153 -20.55 42.48 -18.20
N GLU A 154 -20.01 43.34 -17.36
CA GLU A 154 -18.71 43.97 -17.58
C GLU A 154 -17.99 44.13 -16.23
N ILE A 155 -16.66 43.96 -16.26
CA ILE A 155 -15.76 44.56 -15.27
C ILE A 155 -14.86 45.48 -16.07
N ASP A 156 -15.32 46.71 -16.23
CA ASP A 156 -14.64 47.78 -16.97
C ASP A 156 -13.88 48.64 -15.98
N LEU A 157 -12.56 48.76 -16.13
CA LEU A 157 -11.69 49.57 -15.28
C LEU A 157 -11.31 50.88 -15.97
N LYS A 158 -12.28 51.47 -16.68
CA LYS A 158 -12.21 52.85 -17.18
C LYS A 158 -11.93 53.80 -16.03
N GLY A 159 -11.25 54.91 -16.34
CA GLY A 159 -10.92 55.98 -15.41
C GLY A 159 -11.96 56.16 -14.31
N HIS A 160 -11.64 55.65 -13.12
CA HIS A 160 -12.36 55.86 -11.87
C HIS A 160 -13.69 55.07 -11.65
N ALA A 161 -13.91 53.89 -12.26
CA ALA A 161 -15.08 53.03 -11.94
C ALA A 161 -14.91 51.53 -12.23
N ILE A 162 -15.84 50.71 -11.73
CA ILE A 162 -16.24 49.38 -12.22
C ILE A 162 -17.70 49.46 -12.70
N GLU A 163 -18.02 49.24 -13.98
CA GLU A 163 -19.41 49.40 -14.47
C GLU A 163 -20.17 48.06 -14.65
N PHE A 164 -21.40 47.93 -14.11
CA PHE A 164 -22.31 46.82 -14.43
C PHE A 164 -23.53 47.29 -15.25
N GLU A 165 -23.53 47.09 -16.56
CA GLU A 165 -24.59 47.57 -17.46
C GLU A 165 -25.59 46.46 -17.87
N ASN A 166 -26.89 46.75 -17.90
CA ASN A 166 -27.87 45.94 -18.65
C ASN A 166 -28.44 46.75 -19.82
N ALA A 167 -28.05 46.42 -21.05
CA ALA A 167 -28.55 47.08 -22.26
C ALA A 167 -29.84 46.42 -22.78
N ALA A 168 -31.00 46.78 -22.20
CA ALA A 168 -32.29 46.52 -22.85
C ALA A 168 -32.53 47.57 -23.94
N ASN A 169 -32.28 47.21 -25.21
CA ASN A 169 -32.40 48.13 -26.35
C ASN A 169 -33.87 48.42 -26.68
N THR A 170 -34.49 49.39 -26.00
CA THR A 170 -35.72 50.04 -26.47
C THR A 170 -35.36 51.15 -27.44
N ALA A 171 -35.94 51.11 -28.64
CA ALA A 171 -35.51 51.93 -29.76
C ALA A 171 -35.67 53.44 -29.48
N GLY A 172 -34.54 54.16 -29.40
CA GLY A 172 -34.48 55.62 -29.41
C GLY A 172 -33.73 56.24 -28.23
N ASN A 173 -32.46 56.59 -28.46
CA ASN A 173 -31.64 57.52 -27.66
C ASN A 173 -31.68 57.38 -26.12
N GLY A 174 -30.83 56.51 -25.59
CA GLY A 174 -30.36 56.64 -24.21
C GLY A 174 -29.86 55.33 -23.61
N TRP A 175 -28.56 55.24 -23.35
CA TRP A 175 -27.95 54.18 -22.54
C TRP A 175 -28.48 54.27 -21.09
N LYS A 176 -29.60 53.59 -20.82
CA LYS A 176 -30.35 53.63 -19.56
C LYS A 176 -30.52 52.23 -18.98
N ASN A 177 -29.46 51.75 -18.32
CA ASN A 177 -29.50 50.89 -17.12
C ASN A 177 -28.06 50.54 -16.69
N ARG A 178 -27.27 51.58 -16.39
CA ARG A 178 -25.90 51.47 -15.86
C ARG A 178 -25.93 51.41 -14.34
N ASN A 179 -25.70 50.23 -13.77
CA ASN A 179 -25.42 50.07 -12.33
C ASN A 179 -23.91 50.28 -12.15
N VAL A 180 -23.46 51.53 -12.09
CA VAL A 180 -22.03 51.86 -11.96
C VAL A 180 -21.58 51.66 -10.52
N LEU A 181 -20.64 50.73 -10.30
CA LEU A 181 -19.89 50.58 -9.06
C LEU A 181 -18.69 51.54 -9.14
N ASN A 182 -18.92 52.82 -8.81
CA ASN A 182 -17.85 53.81 -8.86
C ASN A 182 -16.83 53.56 -7.73
N ILE A 183 -15.56 53.38 -8.11
CA ILE A 183 -14.41 53.26 -7.20
C ILE A 183 -13.46 54.39 -7.57
N SER A 184 -13.34 55.39 -6.69
CA SER A 184 -12.42 56.51 -6.91
C SER A 184 -10.95 56.04 -6.88
N ASP A 185 -10.07 56.79 -7.57
CA ASP A 185 -8.60 56.57 -7.65
C ASP A 185 -7.90 56.30 -6.31
N SER A 186 -8.53 56.68 -5.20
CA SER A 186 -8.04 56.48 -3.85
C SER A 186 -8.02 55.03 -3.36
N GLU A 187 -8.60 54.06 -4.07
CA GLU A 187 -8.79 52.69 -3.55
C GLU A 187 -8.09 51.55 -4.30
N TYR A 188 -7.45 51.78 -5.47
CA TYR A 188 -6.57 50.80 -6.12
C TYR A 188 -5.30 51.46 -6.69
N PRO A 189 -4.10 50.86 -6.53
CA PRO A 189 -2.84 51.50 -6.88
C PRO A 189 -2.55 51.43 -8.39
N GLN A 190 -2.28 52.59 -8.99
CA GLN A 190 -1.83 52.70 -10.39
C GLN A 190 -0.34 52.36 -10.51
N GLY A 191 0.02 51.54 -11.50
CA GLY A 191 1.39 51.06 -11.74
C GLY A 191 1.84 49.87 -10.88
N GLU A 192 1.02 49.44 -9.92
CA GLU A 192 1.31 48.33 -9.00
C GLU A 192 0.34 47.16 -9.23
N TRP A 193 0.65 46.01 -8.64
CA TRP A 193 -0.24 44.86 -8.63
C TRP A 193 -1.21 44.95 -7.45
N PHE A 194 -2.50 44.68 -7.69
CA PHE A 194 -3.53 44.56 -6.67
C PHE A 194 -4.43 43.36 -6.93
N HIS A 195 -4.95 42.76 -5.86
CA HIS A 195 -5.90 41.65 -5.92
C HIS A 195 -7.33 42.16 -6.01
N LEU A 196 -8.06 41.67 -6.99
CA LEU A 196 -9.47 41.93 -7.25
C LEU A 196 -10.25 40.62 -7.01
N ALA A 197 -11.22 40.63 -6.10
CA ALA A 197 -12.14 39.50 -5.94
C ALA A 197 -13.61 39.96 -5.87
N LEU A 198 -14.46 39.32 -6.67
CA LEU A 198 -15.89 39.59 -6.77
C LEU A 198 -16.66 38.33 -6.39
N VAL A 199 -17.32 38.36 -5.23
CA VAL A 199 -18.14 37.27 -4.69
C VAL A 199 -19.61 37.50 -5.01
N TYR A 200 -20.30 36.44 -5.43
CA TYR A 200 -21.75 36.35 -5.42
C TYR A 200 -22.17 35.20 -4.48
N ASP A 201 -23.01 35.48 -3.48
CA ASP A 201 -23.38 34.52 -2.43
C ASP A 201 -24.56 33.58 -2.79
N GLY A 202 -25.18 33.75 -3.96
CA GLY A 202 -26.36 32.98 -4.37
C GLY A 202 -27.69 33.50 -3.82
N ALA A 203 -27.69 34.59 -3.05
CA ALA A 203 -28.86 35.11 -2.35
C ALA A 203 -29.30 36.51 -2.84
N GLY A 204 -30.62 36.68 -3.02
CA GLY A 204 -31.22 37.98 -3.31
C GLY A 204 -30.85 38.56 -4.69
N ASN A 205 -30.87 39.89 -4.79
CA ASN A 205 -30.58 40.64 -6.01
C ASN A 205 -29.20 41.35 -5.91
N ARG A 206 -28.83 42.10 -6.96
CA ARG A 206 -27.54 42.81 -7.08
C ARG A 206 -27.20 43.74 -5.88
N LYS A 207 -28.18 44.15 -5.05
CA LYS A 207 -27.96 45.02 -3.88
C LYS A 207 -27.51 44.28 -2.62
N THR A 208 -27.75 42.96 -2.52
CA THR A 208 -27.51 42.20 -1.28
C THR A 208 -26.52 41.05 -1.45
N GLY A 209 -26.51 40.39 -2.59
CA GLY A 209 -25.74 39.15 -2.78
C GLY A 209 -24.31 39.31 -3.32
N ILE A 210 -23.89 40.52 -3.69
CA ILE A 210 -22.57 40.78 -4.31
C ILE A 210 -21.65 41.49 -3.31
N ALA A 211 -20.42 41.01 -3.19
CA ALA A 211 -19.36 41.66 -2.43
C ALA A 211 -18.09 41.80 -3.27
N LEU A 212 -17.54 43.01 -3.31
CA LEU A 212 -16.26 43.31 -3.94
C LEU A 212 -15.16 43.41 -2.88
N TYR A 213 -13.98 42.91 -3.21
CA TYR A 213 -12.77 43.01 -2.39
C TYR A 213 -11.62 43.50 -3.24
N LEU A 214 -10.87 44.47 -2.71
CA LEU A 214 -9.58 44.93 -3.23
C LEU A 214 -8.53 44.69 -2.15
N ASN A 215 -7.45 43.99 -2.49
CA ASN A 215 -6.38 43.56 -1.58
C ASN A 215 -6.89 42.93 -0.27
N GLY A 216 -7.85 42.01 -0.37
CA GLY A 216 -8.46 41.34 0.79
C GLY A 216 -9.43 42.22 1.61
N ARG A 217 -9.47 43.55 1.39
CA ARG A 217 -10.40 44.47 2.04
C ARG A 217 -11.72 44.49 1.28
N LYS A 218 -12.84 44.21 1.96
CA LYS A 218 -14.17 44.42 1.38
C LYS A 218 -14.37 45.90 1.10
N VAL A 219 -14.66 46.23 -0.15
CA VAL A 219 -14.92 47.62 -0.59
C VAL A 219 -16.41 47.89 -0.49
N ALA A 220 -16.76 49.04 0.09
CA ALA A 220 -18.13 49.55 0.10
C ALA A 220 -18.36 50.36 -1.17
N PHE A 221 -19.49 50.14 -1.84
CA PHE A 221 -19.79 50.82 -3.10
C PHE A 221 -21.25 51.27 -3.19
N PRO A 222 -21.51 52.44 -3.80
CA PRO A 222 -22.88 52.91 -4.01
C PRO A 222 -23.52 52.16 -5.18
N VAL A 223 -24.53 51.33 -4.90
CA VAL A 223 -25.38 50.78 -5.96
C VAL A 223 -26.33 51.87 -6.45
N VAL A 224 -25.96 52.51 -7.57
CA VAL A 224 -26.82 53.48 -8.26
C VAL A 224 -28.10 52.78 -8.71
N ALA A 225 -29.26 53.35 -8.38
CA ALA A 225 -30.56 52.77 -8.66
C ALA A 225 -31.21 53.36 -9.92
N ASP A 226 -31.83 52.52 -10.75
CA ASP A 226 -33.25 52.68 -11.10
C ASP A 226 -33.88 51.35 -11.57
N ASP A 227 -35.21 51.33 -11.74
CA ASP A 227 -36.07 50.14 -11.84
C ASP A 227 -35.95 49.26 -13.10
N SER A 228 -35.91 47.94 -12.89
CA SER A 228 -36.81 46.90 -13.48
C SER A 228 -36.26 45.48 -13.22
N ASP A 229 -37.15 44.48 -13.20
CA ASP A 229 -36.89 43.09 -12.77
C ASP A 229 -35.75 42.36 -13.50
N LEU A 230 -34.51 42.58 -13.03
CA LEU A 230 -33.35 41.77 -13.40
C LEU A 230 -33.20 40.57 -12.47
N SER A 231 -33.88 39.49 -12.83
CA SER A 231 -33.66 38.19 -12.18
C SER A 231 -32.18 37.80 -12.26
N ILE A 232 -31.64 37.24 -11.18
CA ILE A 232 -30.19 36.95 -11.10
C ILE A 232 -29.70 35.90 -12.10
N ASN A 233 -30.62 35.23 -12.81
CA ASN A 233 -30.34 34.30 -13.90
C ASN A 233 -29.46 34.89 -15.01
N THR A 234 -29.42 36.21 -15.18
CA THR A 234 -28.60 36.90 -16.18
C THR A 234 -27.11 37.02 -15.81
N PHE A 235 -26.70 36.74 -14.56
CA PHE A 235 -25.33 37.03 -14.10
C PHE A 235 -24.24 36.20 -14.80
N LEU A 236 -24.58 35.00 -15.31
CA LEU A 236 -23.68 34.08 -16.03
C LEU A 236 -24.37 33.34 -17.20
N GLN A 237 -25.47 33.87 -17.74
CA GLN A 237 -26.25 33.21 -18.78
C GLN A 237 -25.54 33.16 -20.15
N TYR A 238 -24.52 33.99 -20.34
CA TYR A 238 -23.72 34.12 -21.55
C TYR A 238 -22.23 33.96 -21.19
N ALA A 239 -21.44 33.38 -22.09
CA ALA A 239 -20.06 33.04 -21.80
C ALA A 239 -19.20 34.30 -21.60
N PRO A 240 -18.22 34.28 -20.67
CA PRO A 240 -17.30 35.40 -20.48
C PRO A 240 -16.30 35.47 -21.64
N GLU A 241 -16.37 36.53 -22.44
CA GLU A 241 -15.23 37.02 -23.18
C GLU A 241 -14.23 37.64 -22.20
N ILE A 242 -12.96 37.25 -22.33
CA ILE A 242 -11.82 37.89 -21.66
C ILE A 242 -10.96 38.51 -22.75
N GLY A 243 -10.62 39.80 -22.60
CA GLY A 243 -9.55 40.44 -23.37
C GLY A 243 -9.94 41.48 -24.41
N THR A 244 -11.23 41.78 -24.61
CA THR A 244 -11.70 42.65 -25.70
C THR A 244 -11.03 44.05 -25.70
N TYR A 245 -10.60 44.56 -24.53
CA TYR A 245 -9.88 45.84 -24.37
C TYR A 245 -8.79 45.86 -23.27
N MET A 246 -7.94 44.83 -23.15
CA MET A 246 -6.77 44.88 -22.24
C MET A 246 -5.62 45.74 -22.81
N ASN A 247 -5.81 47.05 -22.87
CA ASN A 247 -4.76 48.03 -23.20
C ASN A 247 -4.23 48.66 -21.91
N ARG A 248 -2.90 48.71 -21.73
CA ARG A 248 -2.23 49.24 -20.51
C ARG A 248 -2.65 48.55 -19.21
N MET A 249 -2.85 47.23 -19.26
CA MET A 249 -3.21 46.40 -18.13
C MET A 249 -2.56 45.01 -18.24
N SER A 250 -2.14 44.47 -17.09
CA SER A 250 -1.67 43.11 -16.89
C SER A 250 -2.59 42.38 -15.92
N VAL A 251 -2.83 41.08 -16.15
CA VAL A 251 -3.64 40.22 -15.29
C VAL A 251 -2.85 38.95 -14.98
N ALA A 252 -2.90 38.49 -13.73
CA ALA A 252 -2.25 37.27 -13.24
C ALA A 252 -3.18 36.51 -12.30
N ASP A 253 -2.91 35.22 -12.07
CA ASP A 253 -3.65 34.36 -11.12
C ASP A 253 -5.19 34.51 -11.19
N LEU A 254 -5.74 34.45 -12.41
CA LEU A 254 -7.17 34.55 -12.64
C LEU A 254 -7.87 33.23 -12.30
N ARG A 255 -8.88 33.31 -11.43
CA ARG A 255 -9.59 32.18 -10.81
C ARG A 255 -11.10 32.39 -10.84
N VAL A 256 -11.84 31.31 -11.06
CA VAL A 256 -13.31 31.30 -10.96
C VAL A 256 -13.74 30.13 -10.08
N TYR A 257 -14.34 30.44 -8.95
CA TYR A 257 -14.82 29.47 -7.97
C TYR A 257 -16.31 29.19 -8.17
N SER A 258 -16.68 27.92 -8.10
CA SER A 258 -18.07 27.44 -8.12
C SER A 258 -18.83 27.68 -6.79
N ARG A 259 -18.24 28.43 -5.86
CA ARG A 259 -18.79 28.82 -4.55
C ARG A 259 -18.49 30.28 -4.21
N ALA A 260 -19.22 30.82 -3.24
CA ALA A 260 -18.81 32.05 -2.58
C ALA A 260 -17.57 31.80 -1.70
N LEU A 261 -16.60 32.70 -1.80
CA LEU A 261 -15.47 32.79 -0.88
C LEU A 261 -15.83 33.71 0.30
N THR A 262 -15.38 33.36 1.50
CA THR A 262 -15.54 34.21 2.68
C THR A 262 -14.58 35.40 2.65
N ALA A 263 -14.79 36.40 3.52
CA ALA A 263 -13.83 37.49 3.69
C ALA A 263 -12.46 37.00 4.24
N ALA A 264 -12.41 35.83 4.89
CA ALA A 264 -11.16 35.20 5.28
C ALA A 264 -10.47 34.54 4.07
N ASP A 265 -11.21 33.73 3.29
CA ASP A 265 -10.75 33.11 2.03
C ASP A 265 -10.12 34.13 1.06
N ILE A 266 -10.62 35.38 1.04
CA ILE A 266 -10.18 36.42 0.10
C ILE A 266 -9.02 37.24 0.64
N ARG A 267 -8.92 37.42 1.97
CA ARG A 267 -7.68 37.92 2.61
C ARG A 267 -6.55 36.91 2.42
N VAL A 268 -6.88 35.62 2.44
CA VAL A 268 -5.98 34.52 2.09
C VAL A 268 -5.47 34.65 0.65
N LEU A 269 -6.30 35.02 -0.33
CA LEU A 269 -5.81 35.24 -1.70
C LEU A 269 -4.95 36.52 -1.88
N CYS A 270 -4.81 37.36 -0.85
CA CYS A 270 -3.96 38.55 -0.87
C CYS A 270 -3.45 38.95 0.54
N PRO A 271 -2.37 38.31 1.04
CA PRO A 271 -1.63 38.80 2.19
C PRO A 271 -0.82 40.06 1.83
N ASP A 272 -1.03 41.13 2.59
CA ASP A 272 -0.11 42.26 2.76
C ASP A 272 0.42 42.97 1.49
N ASN A 273 -0.45 43.19 0.49
CA ASN A 273 -0.10 43.90 -0.77
C ASN A 273 1.10 43.30 -1.54
N THR A 274 1.39 42.01 -1.38
CA THR A 274 2.51 41.34 -2.07
C THR A 274 2.14 40.94 -3.51
N ALA A 275 3.09 41.06 -4.45
CA ALA A 275 2.83 40.86 -5.88
C ALA A 275 2.57 39.37 -6.21
N PRO A 276 1.91 39.01 -7.33
CA PRO A 276 1.50 37.64 -7.62
C PRO A 276 2.60 36.57 -7.67
N GLY A 277 3.88 36.95 -7.77
CA GLY A 277 5.01 36.02 -7.63
C GLY A 277 5.26 35.52 -6.20
N ASP A 278 4.87 36.28 -5.18
CA ASP A 278 5.17 36.02 -3.76
C ASP A 278 4.08 35.20 -3.04
N LEU A 279 2.93 35.02 -3.68
CA LEU A 279 1.71 34.47 -3.07
C LEU A 279 1.66 32.95 -3.08
N PHE A 280 2.26 32.30 -4.07
CA PHE A 280 2.31 30.84 -4.13
C PHE A 280 3.62 30.35 -3.53
N THR A 281 3.85 30.77 -2.29
CA THR A 281 4.97 30.30 -1.47
C THR A 281 4.50 29.24 -0.48
N ILE A 282 5.36 28.26 -0.18
CA ILE A 282 5.06 27.25 0.86
C ILE A 282 4.87 27.92 2.24
N ALA A 283 5.53 29.06 2.48
CA ALA A 283 5.32 29.87 3.67
C ALA A 283 3.86 30.37 3.79
N HIS A 284 3.26 30.81 2.69
CA HIS A 284 1.85 31.21 2.66
C HIS A 284 0.92 30.00 2.88
N LEU A 285 1.14 28.87 2.20
CA LEU A 285 0.37 27.63 2.42
C LEU A 285 0.38 27.21 3.91
N ASN A 286 1.53 27.31 4.56
CA ASN A 286 1.68 27.06 6.00
C ASN A 286 0.85 28.04 6.86
N GLN A 287 0.83 29.32 6.47
CA GLN A 287 0.04 30.34 7.16
C GLN A 287 -1.47 30.08 7.07
N LEU A 288 -1.97 29.54 5.94
CA LEU A 288 -3.39 29.15 5.79
C LEU A 288 -3.79 28.10 6.82
N ILE A 289 -2.99 27.03 6.91
CA ILE A 289 -3.23 25.92 7.84
C ILE A 289 -3.15 26.42 9.29
N LYS A 290 -2.12 27.20 9.63
CA LYS A 290 -1.93 27.77 10.98
C LYS A 290 -3.08 28.71 11.38
N THR A 291 -3.57 29.53 10.46
CA THR A 291 -4.67 30.47 10.73
C THR A 291 -5.98 29.71 10.98
N ALA A 292 -6.32 28.75 10.13
CA ALA A 292 -7.52 27.93 10.31
C ALA A 292 -7.53 27.16 11.65
N ILE A 293 -6.37 26.61 12.06
CA ILE A 293 -6.21 25.96 13.37
C ILE A 293 -6.37 26.96 14.53
N ALA A 294 -5.77 28.16 14.41
CA ALA A 294 -5.85 29.19 15.44
C ALA A 294 -7.27 29.77 15.61
N GLU A 295 -8.06 29.81 14.53
CA GLU A 295 -9.48 30.21 14.53
C GLU A 295 -10.42 29.08 15.00
N GLY A 296 -9.90 27.87 15.25
CA GLY A 296 -10.69 26.72 15.71
C GLY A 296 -11.52 26.06 14.60
N ALA A 297 -11.19 26.27 13.33
CA ALA A 297 -11.82 25.56 12.22
C ALA A 297 -11.48 24.07 12.24
N SER A 298 -12.40 23.23 11.76
CA SER A 298 -12.20 21.77 11.62
C SER A 298 -11.71 21.36 10.22
N GLU A 299 -11.60 22.32 9.29
CA GLU A 299 -11.15 22.11 7.92
C GLU A 299 -10.51 23.38 7.36
N VAL A 300 -9.51 23.21 6.50
CA VAL A 300 -8.97 24.25 5.61
C VAL A 300 -8.94 23.74 4.18
N VAL A 301 -9.39 24.57 3.24
CA VAL A 301 -9.24 24.33 1.80
C VAL A 301 -8.11 25.20 1.29
N ILE A 302 -7.02 24.57 0.85
CA ILE A 302 -5.89 25.24 0.22
C ILE A 302 -6.27 25.55 -1.24
N PRO A 303 -6.15 26.80 -1.71
CA PRO A 303 -6.41 27.11 -3.11
C PRO A 303 -5.50 26.29 -4.05
N PRO A 304 -6.00 25.82 -5.21
CA PRO A 304 -5.16 25.16 -6.21
C PRO A 304 -3.97 26.03 -6.66
N GLY A 305 -2.84 25.40 -6.98
CA GLY A 305 -1.65 26.11 -7.44
C GLY A 305 -0.34 25.36 -7.22
N ILE A 306 0.76 25.93 -7.74
CA ILE A 306 2.13 25.45 -7.52
C ILE A 306 2.78 26.34 -6.47
N TYR A 307 2.93 25.82 -5.24
CA TYR A 307 3.50 26.51 -4.10
C TYR A 307 4.99 26.19 -3.95
N ARG A 308 5.87 27.19 -3.90
CA ARG A 308 7.33 27.00 -3.98
C ARG A 308 8.08 27.65 -2.79
N GLY A 309 9.32 27.27 -2.52
CA GLY A 309 10.16 27.95 -1.53
C GLY A 309 11.23 27.09 -0.85
N THR A 310 11.98 27.71 0.07
CA THR A 310 13.31 27.24 0.50
C THR A 310 13.43 26.60 1.90
N THR A 311 12.45 26.76 2.81
CA THR A 311 12.21 26.04 4.11
C THR A 311 11.87 27.00 5.27
N GLN A 312 11.29 26.47 6.35
CA GLN A 312 11.37 27.04 7.71
C GLN A 312 12.30 26.18 8.59
N GLU A 313 12.53 26.58 9.85
CA GLU A 313 13.44 25.92 10.80
C GLU A 313 13.12 24.43 11.04
N ASN A 314 11.84 24.04 10.91
CA ASN A 314 11.34 22.68 11.10
C ASN A 314 10.79 22.06 9.80
N GLY A 315 11.49 22.29 8.68
CA GLY A 315 11.04 21.88 7.34
C GLY A 315 9.97 22.81 6.79
N PHE A 316 9.14 22.30 5.88
CA PHE A 316 8.17 23.11 5.13
C PHE A 316 6.81 23.25 5.83
N ILE A 317 6.07 22.15 6.01
CA ILE A 317 4.83 22.10 6.80
C ILE A 317 5.05 21.21 8.01
N TYR A 318 4.77 21.74 9.21
CA TYR A 318 4.94 21.05 10.49
C TYR A 318 3.74 21.33 11.38
N LEU A 319 2.96 20.29 11.70
CA LEU A 319 1.79 20.37 12.56
C LEU A 319 2.02 19.52 13.81
N GLN A 320 1.86 20.11 14.99
CA GLN A 320 2.08 19.46 16.27
C GLN A 320 0.81 19.51 17.14
N ASN A 321 0.47 18.38 17.77
CA ASN A 321 -0.66 18.24 18.70
C ASN A 321 -2.07 18.52 18.10
N VAL A 322 -2.17 18.77 16.79
CA VAL A 322 -3.44 19.04 16.09
C VAL A 322 -4.37 17.84 16.21
N SER A 323 -5.66 18.09 16.46
CA SER A 323 -6.68 17.05 16.60
C SER A 323 -7.93 17.42 15.81
N ASP A 324 -8.58 16.41 15.22
CA ASP A 324 -9.92 16.53 14.59
C ASP A 324 -9.99 17.58 13.47
N PHE A 325 -8.98 17.59 12.58
CA PHE A 325 -8.76 18.62 11.56
C PHE A 325 -8.57 18.04 10.15
N ARG A 326 -8.98 18.78 9.12
CA ARG A 326 -8.91 18.35 7.72
C ARG A 326 -8.20 19.37 6.84
N ILE A 327 -7.30 18.92 5.98
CA ILE A 327 -6.62 19.74 4.97
C ILE A 327 -7.05 19.23 3.61
N ILE A 328 -7.70 20.09 2.83
CA ILE A 328 -8.14 19.80 1.47
C ILE A 328 -7.23 20.59 0.52
N ALA A 329 -6.44 19.87 -0.27
CA ALA A 329 -5.38 20.41 -1.13
C ALA A 329 -5.44 19.76 -2.52
N ASP A 330 -6.65 19.64 -3.08
CA ASP A 330 -6.83 19.18 -4.46
C ASP A 330 -6.13 20.14 -5.43
N SER A 331 -5.47 19.61 -6.47
CA SER A 331 -4.73 20.43 -7.45
C SER A 331 -3.66 21.36 -6.86
N VAL A 332 -3.13 21.04 -5.67
CA VAL A 332 -2.01 21.72 -5.03
C VAL A 332 -0.72 20.93 -5.25
N THR A 333 0.33 21.60 -5.72
CA THR A 333 1.69 21.04 -5.84
C THR A 333 2.66 21.89 -5.02
N MET A 334 3.33 21.29 -4.03
CA MET A 334 4.46 21.90 -3.34
C MET A 334 5.78 21.55 -4.06
N ILE A 335 6.58 22.56 -4.40
CA ILE A 335 7.94 22.42 -4.92
C ILE A 335 8.92 22.88 -3.84
N CYS A 336 9.60 21.92 -3.23
CA CYS A 336 10.58 22.14 -2.17
C CYS A 336 11.96 22.45 -2.75
N GLU A 337 12.46 23.67 -2.54
CA GLU A 337 13.77 24.15 -3.05
C GLU A 337 14.94 23.82 -2.11
N LYS A 338 14.67 23.00 -1.08
CA LYS A 338 15.67 22.45 -0.17
C LYS A 338 15.37 20.98 0.07
N LYS A 339 16.39 20.13 0.01
CA LYS A 339 16.29 18.66 0.16
C LYS A 339 16.10 18.23 1.62
N THR A 340 15.06 18.75 2.27
CA THR A 340 14.67 18.42 3.65
C THR A 340 13.17 18.08 3.69
N ARG A 341 12.58 17.95 4.87
CA ARG A 341 11.20 17.44 5.00
C ARG A 341 10.09 18.40 4.54
N ALA A 342 9.24 17.90 3.65
CA ALA A 342 8.09 18.64 3.11
C ALA A 342 6.88 18.72 4.06
N PHE A 343 6.50 17.63 4.73
CA PHE A 343 5.28 17.59 5.55
C PHE A 343 5.44 16.70 6.80
N GLU A 344 5.16 17.22 8.01
CA GLU A 344 5.06 16.42 9.25
C GLU A 344 3.73 16.61 9.98
N LEU A 345 3.16 15.50 10.45
CA LEU A 345 2.21 15.44 11.56
C LEU A 345 2.88 14.84 12.80
N SER A 346 2.87 15.58 13.91
CA SER A 346 3.59 15.22 15.14
C SER A 346 2.61 15.20 16.33
N ASN A 347 2.49 14.07 17.03
CA ASN A 347 1.52 13.85 18.13
C ASN A 347 0.04 14.15 17.75
N CYS A 348 -0.28 14.19 16.45
CA CYS A 348 -1.60 14.57 15.94
C CYS A 348 -2.62 13.43 16.10
N LYS A 349 -3.92 13.74 15.98
CA LYS A 349 -5.02 12.76 16.10
C LYS A 349 -6.16 13.08 15.13
N ASN A 350 -6.78 12.09 14.49
CA ASN A 350 -7.95 12.31 13.63
C ASN A 350 -7.71 13.41 12.56
N VAL A 351 -6.51 13.43 11.95
CA VAL A 351 -6.15 14.41 10.92
C VAL A 351 -6.25 13.78 9.55
N THR A 352 -7.02 14.40 8.65
CA THR A 352 -7.11 13.99 7.24
C THR A 352 -6.41 15.00 6.34
N VAL A 353 -5.56 14.53 5.43
CA VAL A 353 -5.04 15.32 4.31
C VAL A 353 -5.55 14.70 3.02
N ARG A 354 -6.26 15.49 2.21
CA ARG A 354 -6.79 15.08 0.91
C ARG A 354 -6.14 15.90 -0.20
N GLY A 355 -5.67 15.24 -1.26
CA GLY A 355 -4.84 15.86 -2.29
C GLY A 355 -3.41 16.10 -1.78
N LEU A 356 -2.81 17.19 -2.27
CA LEU A 356 -1.41 17.57 -2.18
C LEU A 356 -0.46 16.68 -3.01
N THR A 357 0.31 17.32 -3.89
CA THR A 357 1.47 16.74 -4.58
C THR A 357 2.74 17.39 -4.03
N ILE A 358 3.80 16.60 -3.79
CA ILE A 358 5.09 17.07 -3.27
C ILE A 358 6.18 16.72 -4.27
N ASP A 359 7.00 17.70 -4.65
CA ASP A 359 8.16 17.53 -5.52
C ASP A 359 9.32 18.41 -5.05
N TYR A 360 10.51 18.21 -5.60
CA TYR A 360 11.74 18.94 -5.23
C TYR A 360 12.42 19.53 -6.47
N ASP A 361 12.96 20.74 -6.34
CA ASP A 361 13.70 21.42 -7.40
C ASP A 361 14.75 22.36 -6.77
N PRO A 362 16.05 21.99 -6.72
CA PRO A 362 16.68 20.89 -7.47
C PRO A 362 16.26 19.48 -7.01
N LEU A 363 16.31 18.54 -7.94
CA LEU A 363 15.95 17.13 -7.70
C LEU A 363 16.86 16.45 -6.67
N THR A 364 16.33 15.42 -6.02
CA THR A 364 17.03 14.64 -4.99
C THR A 364 17.98 13.59 -5.56
N PHE A 365 18.07 13.52 -6.89
CA PHE A 365 18.89 12.61 -7.68
C PHE A 365 19.28 13.27 -9.02
N THR A 366 20.28 12.70 -9.67
CA THR A 366 20.63 12.98 -11.08
C THR A 366 20.64 11.68 -11.89
N GLN A 367 20.76 11.77 -13.21
CA GLN A 367 20.75 10.61 -14.10
C GLN A 367 21.50 10.86 -15.41
N GLY A 368 22.03 9.80 -16.02
CA GLY A 368 22.79 9.90 -17.26
C GLY A 368 22.97 8.57 -18.00
N ASP A 369 23.64 8.65 -19.14
CA ASP A 369 24.10 7.49 -19.93
C ASP A 369 25.47 7.03 -19.40
N ILE A 370 25.70 5.73 -19.24
CA ILE A 370 27.04 5.19 -18.95
C ILE A 370 27.87 5.23 -20.24
N VAL A 371 28.87 6.11 -20.28
CA VAL A 371 29.70 6.36 -21.47
C VAL A 371 31.08 5.69 -21.42
N ALA A 372 31.56 5.32 -20.23
CA ALA A 372 32.74 4.48 -20.08
C ALA A 372 32.62 3.56 -18.87
N VAL A 373 33.26 2.39 -18.94
CA VAL A 373 33.43 1.44 -17.83
C VAL A 373 34.92 1.14 -17.72
N GLY A 374 35.50 1.40 -16.56
CA GLY A 374 36.94 1.24 -16.29
C GLY A 374 37.22 0.29 -15.13
N ALA A 375 38.48 0.21 -14.71
CA ALA A 375 38.89 -0.62 -13.58
C ALA A 375 38.35 -0.04 -12.26
N GLY A 376 37.21 -0.57 -11.80
CA GLY A 376 36.53 -0.16 -10.57
C GLY A 376 35.77 1.17 -10.66
N TYR A 377 35.36 1.61 -11.85
CA TYR A 377 34.53 2.81 -12.03
C TYR A 377 33.66 2.77 -13.28
N VAL A 378 32.64 3.62 -13.32
CA VAL A 378 31.88 4.00 -14.52
C VAL A 378 31.89 5.52 -14.67
N ASP A 379 31.88 6.00 -15.91
CA ASP A 379 31.67 7.41 -16.24
C ASP A 379 30.25 7.58 -16.76
N VAL A 380 29.47 8.42 -16.06
CA VAL A 380 28.07 8.73 -16.35
C VAL A 380 28.02 10.11 -16.98
N LYS A 381 27.52 10.20 -18.21
CA LYS A 381 27.22 11.46 -18.88
C LYS A 381 25.81 11.91 -18.49
N ILE A 382 25.73 12.94 -17.65
CA ILE A 382 24.49 13.48 -17.11
C ILE A 382 23.59 14.00 -18.23
N HIS A 383 22.31 13.65 -18.17
CA HIS A 383 21.34 14.11 -19.16
C HIS A 383 21.11 15.61 -19.05
N ALA A 384 20.86 16.28 -20.17
CA ALA A 384 20.40 17.67 -20.18
C ALA A 384 19.20 17.86 -19.25
N GLY A 385 19.15 19.00 -18.53
CA GLY A 385 18.10 19.34 -17.57
C GLY A 385 18.16 18.60 -16.23
N TYR A 386 19.23 17.85 -15.95
CA TYR A 386 19.54 17.31 -14.62
C TYR A 386 20.87 17.89 -14.12
N ASP A 387 20.98 18.09 -12.80
CA ASP A 387 22.17 18.71 -12.22
C ASP A 387 23.39 17.78 -12.26
N VAL A 388 24.57 18.34 -12.56
CA VAL A 388 25.85 17.61 -12.59
C VAL A 388 26.40 17.50 -11.16
N VAL A 389 25.80 16.61 -10.36
CA VAL A 389 26.15 16.40 -8.95
C VAL A 389 26.79 15.03 -8.73
N PRO A 390 27.94 14.94 -8.05
CA PRO A 390 28.62 13.68 -7.78
C PRO A 390 27.99 12.91 -6.62
N TYR A 391 26.75 12.47 -6.80
CA TYR A 391 26.09 11.56 -5.85
C TYR A 391 26.76 10.18 -5.87
N SER A 392 27.08 9.64 -4.69
CA SER A 392 27.82 8.39 -4.58
C SER A 392 26.98 7.16 -4.89
N ARG A 393 25.75 7.07 -4.37
CA ARG A 393 24.85 5.95 -4.65
C ARG A 393 24.44 5.97 -6.11
N ILE A 394 24.55 4.82 -6.76
CA ILE A 394 24.22 4.61 -8.16
C ILE A 394 23.39 3.34 -8.31
N ASP A 395 22.37 3.42 -9.16
CA ASP A 395 21.63 2.28 -9.69
C ASP A 395 21.89 2.15 -11.18
N ILE A 396 22.20 0.92 -11.62
CA ILE A 396 22.38 0.60 -13.04
C ILE A 396 21.01 0.24 -13.61
N ILE A 397 20.60 0.97 -14.64
CA ILE A 397 19.27 0.93 -15.24
C ILE A 397 19.39 0.41 -16.68
N ASP A 398 18.57 -0.59 -17.02
CA ASP A 398 18.50 -1.13 -18.38
C ASP A 398 17.83 -0.10 -19.32
N PRO A 399 18.44 0.24 -20.47
CA PRO A 399 17.98 1.36 -21.30
C PRO A 399 16.69 1.07 -22.08
N LEU A 400 16.33 -0.20 -22.25
CA LEU A 400 15.13 -0.63 -23.00
C LEU A 400 13.90 -0.67 -22.09
N THR A 401 14.04 -1.26 -20.90
CA THR A 401 12.97 -1.38 -19.91
C THR A 401 12.83 -0.13 -19.05
N ARG A 402 13.93 0.63 -18.85
CA ARG A 402 14.06 1.76 -17.90
C ARG A 402 13.91 1.38 -16.42
N HIS A 403 14.05 0.09 -16.09
CA HIS A 403 14.13 -0.39 -14.71
C HIS A 403 15.57 -0.73 -14.33
N ARG A 404 15.81 -0.94 -13.02
CA ARG A 404 17.08 -1.49 -12.54
C ARG A 404 17.44 -2.74 -13.37
N LYS A 405 18.71 -2.88 -13.73
CA LYS A 405 19.19 -3.86 -14.71
C LYS A 405 19.25 -5.27 -14.12
N ARG A 406 18.72 -6.27 -14.83
CA ARG A 406 18.72 -7.66 -14.33
C ARG A 406 20.15 -8.15 -14.09
N GLY A 407 20.38 -8.76 -12.94
CA GLY A 407 21.71 -9.14 -12.42
C GLY A 407 22.40 -8.09 -11.54
N SER A 408 21.90 -6.86 -11.42
CA SER A 408 22.56 -5.82 -10.62
C SER A 408 22.54 -6.09 -9.12
N ILE A 409 23.63 -5.76 -8.42
CA ILE A 409 23.68 -5.61 -6.96
C ILE A 409 23.20 -4.22 -6.50
N PHE A 410 22.92 -4.08 -5.21
CA PHE A 410 22.98 -2.78 -4.55
C PHE A 410 24.44 -2.34 -4.41
N VAL A 411 24.79 -1.20 -5.02
CA VAL A 411 26.16 -0.65 -4.98
C VAL A 411 26.31 0.23 -3.74
N TRP A 412 26.90 -0.33 -2.69
CA TRP A 412 27.19 0.38 -1.44
C TRP A 412 28.66 0.84 -1.38
N GLY A 413 28.91 1.93 -0.65
CA GLY A 413 30.28 2.41 -0.37
C GLY A 413 31.02 3.01 -1.58
N SER A 414 30.31 3.31 -2.66
CA SER A 414 30.82 4.01 -3.83
C SER A 414 31.28 5.44 -3.51
N THR A 415 32.15 5.98 -4.35
CA THR A 415 32.56 7.40 -4.34
C THR A 415 32.28 8.01 -5.70
N ALA A 416 32.06 9.32 -5.78
CA ALA A 416 31.81 9.99 -7.06
C ALA A 416 32.55 11.33 -7.16
N SER A 417 32.89 11.73 -8.39
CA SER A 417 33.53 13.01 -8.70
C SER A 417 33.15 13.51 -10.08
N VAL A 418 33.04 14.83 -10.25
CA VAL A 418 32.86 15.46 -11.56
C VAL A 418 34.21 15.47 -12.29
N ILE A 419 34.26 14.93 -13.51
CA ILE A 419 35.49 14.80 -14.31
C ILE A 419 35.42 15.49 -15.68
N GLY A 420 34.26 16.06 -16.02
CA GLY A 420 34.02 16.83 -17.25
C GLY A 420 32.87 17.81 -17.05
N ALA A 421 32.48 18.53 -18.10
CA ALA A 421 31.38 19.51 -18.02
C ALA A 421 30.03 18.86 -17.66
N ASP A 422 29.78 17.66 -18.17
CA ASP A 422 28.56 16.86 -17.99
C ASP A 422 28.87 15.41 -17.61
N ILE A 423 30.08 15.11 -17.14
CA ILE A 423 30.53 13.74 -16.83
C ILE A 423 30.87 13.59 -15.34
N VAL A 424 30.20 12.64 -14.69
CA VAL A 424 30.45 12.22 -13.31
C VAL A 424 31.02 10.80 -13.32
N ARG A 425 32.19 10.61 -12.71
CA ARG A 425 32.77 9.29 -12.45
C ARG A 425 32.23 8.75 -11.14
N VAL A 426 31.74 7.51 -11.14
CA VAL A 426 31.39 6.77 -9.92
C VAL A 426 32.33 5.57 -9.77
N SER A 427 33.06 5.51 -8.66
CA SER A 427 34.10 4.51 -8.40
C SER A 427 33.68 3.55 -7.28
N GLN A 428 33.58 2.26 -7.62
CA GLN A 428 33.31 1.13 -6.73
C GLN A 428 33.72 -0.18 -7.45
N PRO A 429 34.34 -1.17 -6.77
CA PRO A 429 34.97 -2.32 -7.45
C PRO A 429 34.05 -3.25 -8.25
N ASP A 430 32.78 -3.38 -7.86
CA ASP A 430 31.82 -4.32 -8.44
C ASP A 430 31.07 -3.72 -9.65
N LEU A 431 31.05 -2.39 -9.79
CA LEU A 431 30.38 -1.69 -10.89
C LEU A 431 30.71 -2.25 -12.30
N PRO A 432 31.98 -2.54 -12.66
CA PRO A 432 32.34 -3.09 -13.97
C PRO A 432 31.83 -4.52 -14.20
N GLY A 433 31.40 -5.23 -13.15
CA GLY A 433 30.79 -6.55 -13.25
C GLY A 433 29.30 -6.51 -13.63
N VAL A 434 28.67 -5.33 -13.62
CA VAL A 434 27.22 -5.13 -13.85
C VAL A 434 26.95 -4.15 -14.98
N ALA A 435 27.67 -3.02 -15.01
CA ALA A 435 27.46 -1.94 -15.95
C ALA A 435 28.15 -2.20 -17.31
N VAL A 436 27.50 -1.78 -18.38
CA VAL A 436 28.08 -1.69 -19.74
C VAL A 436 27.85 -0.31 -20.32
N VAL A 437 28.67 0.08 -21.30
CA VAL A 437 28.48 1.34 -22.03
C VAL A 437 27.13 1.29 -22.77
N GLY A 438 26.31 2.34 -22.58
CA GLY A 438 24.95 2.44 -23.08
C GLY A 438 23.85 2.01 -22.10
N ASP A 439 24.20 1.48 -20.92
CA ASP A 439 23.26 1.43 -19.80
C ASP A 439 22.90 2.86 -19.34
N LEU A 440 21.76 3.01 -18.68
CA LEU A 440 21.41 4.23 -17.96
C LEU A 440 21.88 4.11 -16.50
N ALA A 441 22.09 5.25 -15.85
CA ALA A 441 22.34 5.34 -14.41
C ALA A 441 21.43 6.38 -13.76
N SER A 442 20.86 6.04 -12.60
CA SER A 442 20.30 7.01 -11.66
C SER A 442 21.21 7.10 -10.44
N MET A 443 21.42 8.30 -9.92
CA MET A 443 22.39 8.58 -8.87
C MET A 443 21.75 9.47 -7.82
N SER A 444 21.78 9.11 -6.53
CA SER A 444 20.97 9.76 -5.49
C SER A 444 21.70 9.94 -4.16
N THR A 445 21.14 10.78 -3.29
CA THR A 445 21.69 11.12 -1.97
C THR A 445 20.62 11.13 -0.88
N GLY A 446 21.06 11.19 0.37
CA GLY A 446 20.28 11.73 1.49
C GLY A 446 20.25 13.27 1.49
N ALA A 447 19.55 13.88 2.45
CA ALA A 447 19.41 15.33 2.57
C ALA A 447 20.71 16.12 2.62
N ASP A 448 20.65 17.37 2.15
CA ASP A 448 21.71 18.36 2.32
C ASP A 448 21.87 18.75 3.81
N ASP A 449 20.75 18.84 4.56
CA ASP A 449 20.69 18.90 6.03
C ASP A 449 19.32 18.43 6.59
N GLY A 450 19.27 18.15 7.90
CA GLY A 450 18.02 17.83 8.61
C GLY A 450 17.50 16.40 8.37
N ILE A 451 16.16 16.26 8.25
CA ILE A 451 15.48 14.96 8.12
C ILE A 451 15.10 14.71 6.63
N PRO A 452 15.60 13.64 5.99
CA PRO A 452 15.52 13.45 4.54
C PRO A 452 14.23 12.75 4.08
N HIS A 453 13.03 13.22 4.45
CA HIS A 453 11.78 12.49 4.15
C HIS A 453 10.71 13.42 3.60
N ALA A 454 9.98 13.06 2.54
CA ALA A 454 8.93 13.95 2.02
C ALA A 454 7.76 14.09 3.04
N VAL A 455 7.15 12.97 3.43
CA VAL A 455 6.08 12.93 4.45
C VAL A 455 6.55 12.20 5.71
N GLN A 456 6.25 12.77 6.89
CA GLN A 456 6.60 12.20 8.18
C GLN A 456 5.41 12.19 9.14
N LEU A 457 5.16 11.06 9.82
CA LEU A 457 4.14 10.92 10.85
C LEU A 457 4.80 10.48 12.15
N MET A 458 4.90 11.37 13.14
CA MET A 458 5.61 11.12 14.41
C MET A 458 4.61 10.96 15.56
N ASN A 459 4.65 9.82 16.24
CA ASN A 459 3.90 9.53 17.47
C ASN A 459 2.40 9.90 17.42
N CYS A 460 1.79 9.79 16.24
CA CYS A 460 0.39 10.16 16.06
C CYS A 460 -0.54 9.23 16.85
N ARG A 461 -1.60 9.82 17.43
CA ARG A 461 -2.53 9.19 18.38
C ARG A 461 -3.71 8.50 17.68
N GLY A 462 -3.50 8.09 16.43
CA GLY A 462 -4.45 7.39 15.56
C GLY A 462 -5.38 8.30 14.75
N GLY A 463 -6.06 7.71 13.77
CA GLY A 463 -7.03 8.41 12.91
C GLY A 463 -6.41 9.30 11.83
N ILE A 464 -5.14 9.06 11.46
CA ILE A 464 -4.49 9.79 10.37
C ILE A 464 -4.93 9.19 9.03
N LYS A 465 -5.33 10.04 8.08
CA LYS A 465 -5.75 9.64 6.73
C LYS A 465 -5.04 10.49 5.69
N LEU A 466 -4.33 9.87 4.74
CA LEU A 466 -3.71 10.54 3.59
C LEU A 466 -4.35 10.01 2.31
N ILE A 467 -5.12 10.88 1.65
CA ILE A 467 -6.05 10.51 0.57
C ILE A 467 -5.65 11.23 -0.72
N HIS A 468 -5.28 10.51 -1.77
CA HIS A 468 -4.84 11.07 -3.06
C HIS A 468 -3.62 12.02 -2.98
N MET A 469 -2.74 11.82 -2.00
CA MET A 469 -1.48 12.56 -1.88
C MET A 469 -0.40 11.91 -2.77
N ASN A 470 0.37 12.72 -3.50
CA ASN A 470 1.42 12.26 -4.41
C ASN A 470 2.80 12.78 -3.98
N VAL A 471 3.83 11.94 -4.13
CA VAL A 471 5.24 12.29 -3.93
C VAL A 471 6.00 11.98 -5.22
N TYR A 472 6.54 13.02 -5.85
CA TYR A 472 7.23 12.99 -7.15
C TYR A 472 8.75 12.89 -7.06
N SER A 473 9.30 13.35 -5.93
CA SER A 473 10.70 13.21 -5.55
C SER A 473 10.77 13.23 -4.02
N ALA A 474 11.74 12.54 -3.41
CA ALA A 474 12.00 12.63 -1.98
C ALA A 474 13.49 12.45 -1.66
N PRO A 475 14.07 13.22 -0.70
CA PRO A 475 15.49 13.15 -0.35
C PRO A 475 15.88 11.89 0.44
N GLY A 476 14.93 11.00 0.67
CA GLY A 476 15.05 9.72 1.36
C GLY A 476 13.70 9.03 1.25
N PHE A 477 13.01 8.77 2.37
CA PHE A 477 11.68 8.16 2.33
C PHE A 477 10.61 9.06 1.67
N GLY A 478 9.73 8.48 0.86
CA GLY A 478 8.52 9.16 0.38
C GLY A 478 7.54 9.44 1.52
N LEU A 479 7.26 8.41 2.33
CA LEU A 479 6.56 8.53 3.62
C LEU A 479 7.29 7.71 4.69
N ILE A 480 7.42 8.26 5.90
CA ILE A 480 7.73 7.46 7.09
C ILE A 480 6.77 7.76 8.27
N GLU A 481 6.17 6.72 8.83
CA GLU A 481 5.47 6.74 10.11
C GLU A 481 6.32 6.12 11.22
N VAL A 482 6.44 6.80 12.37
CA VAL A 482 7.24 6.35 13.52
C VAL A 482 6.47 6.53 14.82
N GLY A 483 6.18 5.42 15.50
CA GLY A 483 5.62 5.40 16.85
C GLY A 483 4.12 5.74 16.93
N GLY A 484 3.62 5.91 18.15
CA GLY A 484 2.22 6.22 18.40
C GLY A 484 1.25 5.02 18.21
N GLU A 485 -0.03 5.32 18.01
CA GLU A 485 -1.10 4.32 17.91
C GLU A 485 -1.18 3.65 16.53
N GLY A 486 -0.75 4.35 15.48
CA GLY A 486 -0.93 3.95 14.09
C GLY A 486 -2.39 3.64 13.74
N GLY A 487 -2.59 2.69 12.83
CA GLY A 487 -3.84 2.57 12.08
C GLY A 487 -4.02 3.73 11.11
N THR A 488 -2.91 4.22 10.53
CA THR A 488 -2.91 5.24 9.50
C THR A 488 -3.47 4.68 8.20
N GLU A 489 -4.39 5.41 7.57
CA GLU A 489 -5.01 5.05 6.31
C GLU A 489 -4.34 5.80 5.16
N LEU A 490 -3.80 5.07 4.19
CA LEU A 490 -3.32 5.60 2.91
C LEU A 490 -4.30 5.13 1.82
N THR A 491 -4.89 6.06 1.07
CA THR A 491 -5.85 5.73 0.00
C THR A 491 -5.51 6.48 -1.27
N GLY A 492 -5.17 5.76 -2.34
CA GLY A 492 -4.75 6.40 -3.59
C GLY A 492 -3.46 7.22 -3.48
N PHE A 493 -2.65 6.96 -2.45
CA PHE A 493 -1.34 7.59 -2.24
C PHE A 493 -0.36 7.15 -3.33
N LYS A 494 0.50 8.05 -3.81
CA LYS A 494 1.46 7.73 -4.88
C LYS A 494 2.88 8.15 -4.54
N VAL A 495 3.85 7.29 -4.82
CA VAL A 495 5.27 7.63 -4.87
C VAL A 495 5.80 7.22 -6.23
N VAL A 496 5.80 8.14 -7.18
CA VAL A 496 6.03 7.87 -8.61
C VAL A 496 6.89 8.98 -9.23
N PRO A 497 7.71 8.72 -10.26
CA PRO A 497 8.57 9.76 -10.83
C PRO A 497 7.75 10.94 -11.37
N GLY A 498 8.06 12.15 -10.89
CA GLY A 498 7.40 13.37 -11.32
C GLY A 498 7.61 13.78 -12.79
N PRO A 499 7.00 14.91 -13.21
CA PRO A 499 7.13 15.42 -14.56
C PRO A 499 8.59 15.75 -14.89
N LYS A 500 8.95 15.57 -16.17
CA LYS A 500 10.29 15.83 -16.66
C LYS A 500 10.76 17.27 -16.32
N PRO A 501 11.98 17.46 -15.78
CA PRO A 501 12.51 18.79 -15.45
C PRO A 501 12.56 19.77 -16.64
N ALA A 502 12.65 21.07 -16.33
CA ALA A 502 12.85 22.10 -17.34
C ALA A 502 14.14 21.86 -18.13
N GLY A 503 14.09 21.99 -19.45
CA GLY A 503 15.23 21.74 -20.34
C GLY A 503 15.62 20.25 -20.50
N ALA A 504 15.00 19.32 -19.78
CA ALA A 504 15.37 17.91 -19.89
C ALA A 504 14.82 17.23 -21.14
N THR A 505 15.56 16.25 -21.65
CA THR A 505 15.16 15.40 -22.79
C THR A 505 14.61 14.05 -22.33
N GLN A 506 15.19 13.48 -21.26
CA GLN A 506 14.83 12.18 -20.69
C GLN A 506 13.85 12.31 -19.52
N ALA A 507 12.88 11.39 -19.43
CA ALA A 507 12.02 11.25 -18.26
C ALA A 507 12.81 10.82 -17.01
N ARG A 508 12.28 11.13 -15.83
CA ARG A 508 12.86 10.76 -14.54
C ARG A 508 12.98 9.24 -14.40
N LEU A 509 14.05 8.76 -13.78
CA LEU A 509 14.33 7.34 -13.49
C LEU A 509 14.11 6.95 -12.02
N LEU A 510 13.77 7.91 -11.16
CA LEU A 510 13.64 7.72 -9.72
C LEU A 510 12.50 8.58 -9.15
N SER A 511 11.87 8.09 -8.08
CA SER A 511 10.92 8.85 -7.25
C SER A 511 11.55 9.20 -5.89
N SER A 512 11.42 8.33 -4.89
CA SER A 512 12.10 8.47 -3.60
C SER A 512 13.56 8.02 -3.67
N SER A 513 14.47 8.76 -3.01
CA SER A 513 15.86 8.31 -2.87
C SER A 513 15.92 6.98 -2.09
N TRP A 514 15.16 6.80 -1.02
CA TRP A 514 15.14 5.57 -0.19
C TRP A 514 13.80 4.82 -0.36
N ASP A 515 13.31 4.10 0.66
CA ASP A 515 12.01 3.42 0.60
C ASP A 515 10.90 4.39 0.16
N ALA A 516 9.91 3.90 -0.57
CA ALA A 516 8.76 4.72 -0.94
C ALA A 516 7.89 5.05 0.28
N ILE A 517 7.55 4.02 1.08
CA ILE A 517 6.64 4.11 2.22
C ILE A 517 7.14 3.19 3.34
N GLN A 518 7.37 3.72 4.54
CA GLN A 518 7.77 2.94 5.72
C GLN A 518 6.87 3.25 6.92
N HIS A 519 6.44 2.23 7.65
CA HIS A 519 5.73 2.39 8.92
C HIS A 519 6.46 1.60 10.01
N LYS A 520 6.71 2.21 11.16
CA LYS A 520 7.42 1.54 12.26
C LYS A 520 6.96 1.93 13.66
N LEU A 521 7.11 0.99 14.59
CA LEU A 521 6.82 1.18 16.02
C LEU A 521 5.38 1.60 16.38
N THR A 522 4.45 1.51 15.44
CA THR A 522 3.04 1.76 15.76
C THR A 522 2.45 0.59 16.54
N ARG A 523 1.42 0.87 17.35
CA ARG A 523 0.61 -0.19 17.97
C ARG A 523 -0.18 -0.97 16.92
N ARG A 524 -0.89 -0.25 16.05
CA ARG A 524 -1.65 -0.82 14.93
C ARG A 524 -0.96 -0.55 13.60
N GLY A 525 -0.92 -1.56 12.76
CA GLY A 525 -0.41 -1.46 11.40
C GLY A 525 -1.27 -0.53 10.54
N PRO A 526 -0.72 -0.04 9.42
CA PRO A 526 -1.45 0.84 8.50
C PRO A 526 -2.49 0.06 7.68
N VAL A 527 -3.41 0.81 7.09
CA VAL A 527 -4.31 0.34 6.03
C VAL A 527 -3.91 1.09 4.75
N VAL A 528 -3.36 0.37 3.78
CA VAL A 528 -2.80 0.95 2.55
C VAL A 528 -3.53 0.36 1.35
N GLU A 529 -4.36 1.19 0.71
CA GLU A 529 -5.28 0.75 -0.33
C GLU A 529 -5.23 1.58 -1.60
N ASN A 530 -5.26 0.92 -2.77
CA ASN A 530 -5.29 1.53 -4.10
C ASN A 530 -4.12 2.50 -4.38
N CYS A 531 -2.99 2.34 -3.69
CA CYS A 531 -1.80 3.16 -3.80
C CYS A 531 -0.88 2.68 -4.93
N VAL A 532 0.01 3.56 -5.42
CA VAL A 532 0.95 3.26 -6.50
C VAL A 532 2.37 3.65 -6.09
N VAL A 533 3.34 2.76 -6.31
CA VAL A 533 4.76 3.03 -6.11
C VAL A 533 5.54 2.63 -7.36
N GLU A 534 6.28 3.58 -7.92
CA GLU A 534 7.11 3.40 -9.11
C GLU A 534 8.54 3.90 -8.85
N ALA A 535 9.53 3.12 -9.27
CA ALA A 535 10.95 3.49 -9.25
C ALA A 535 11.45 4.12 -7.93
N ALA A 536 11.10 3.51 -6.79
CA ALA A 536 11.72 3.84 -5.51
C ALA A 536 13.18 3.34 -5.48
N GLY A 537 14.09 4.10 -4.89
CA GLY A 537 15.50 3.71 -4.81
C GLY A 537 15.74 2.49 -3.92
N ASP A 538 14.98 2.35 -2.83
CA ASP A 538 15.03 1.19 -1.94
C ASP A 538 13.66 0.50 -1.87
N ASP A 539 13.22 0.00 -0.70
CA ASP A 539 11.99 -0.79 -0.58
C ASP A 539 10.72 -0.05 -1.02
N SER A 540 9.83 -0.79 -1.67
CA SER A 540 8.60 -0.23 -2.24
C SER A 540 7.55 0.02 -1.15
N TRP A 541 7.56 -0.79 -0.09
CA TRP A 541 6.79 -0.54 1.14
C TRP A 541 7.39 -1.36 2.29
N SER A 542 7.37 -0.84 3.52
CA SER A 542 7.83 -1.59 4.69
C SER A 542 6.99 -1.35 5.97
N VAL A 543 6.76 -2.42 6.74
CA VAL A 543 6.26 -2.38 8.13
C VAL A 543 7.29 -3.00 9.06
N THR A 544 7.72 -2.26 10.09
CA THR A 544 8.88 -2.65 10.90
C THR A 544 8.80 -2.19 12.37
N TRP A 545 9.86 -2.47 13.13
CA TRP A 545 10.10 -2.09 14.51
C TRP A 545 11.58 -1.67 14.63
N ASP A 546 11.95 -0.75 15.53
CA ASP A 546 13.34 -0.25 15.69
C ASP A 546 14.26 -1.24 16.43
N GLY A 547 14.18 -2.52 16.10
CA GLY A 547 15.05 -3.54 16.67
C GLY A 547 15.01 -3.61 18.20
N ALA A 548 16.04 -4.21 18.78
CA ALA A 548 16.06 -4.46 20.22
C ALA A 548 16.35 -3.21 21.06
N TYR A 549 15.51 -2.98 22.06
CA TYR A 549 15.75 -2.04 23.16
C TYR A 549 16.87 -2.57 24.06
N ASN A 550 18.01 -1.90 24.06
CA ASN A 550 19.17 -2.30 24.85
C ASN A 550 19.09 -1.66 26.24
N ILE A 551 19.04 -2.46 27.31
CA ILE A 551 19.10 -1.94 28.68
C ILE A 551 20.46 -1.26 28.93
N LYS A 552 20.43 0.01 29.35
CA LYS A 552 21.62 0.83 29.65
C LYS A 552 21.89 0.95 31.15
N ALA A 553 20.85 0.94 31.99
CA ALA A 553 20.97 0.98 33.45
C ALA A 553 19.83 0.19 34.10
N VAL A 554 20.06 -0.31 35.31
CA VAL A 554 19.08 -1.02 36.14
C VAL A 554 19.24 -0.58 37.60
N ASN A 555 18.14 -0.22 38.26
CA ASN A 555 18.08 0.05 39.70
C ASN A 555 16.73 -0.44 40.26
N GLY A 556 16.70 -1.68 40.75
CA GLY A 556 15.47 -2.30 41.27
C GLY A 556 14.39 -2.42 40.21
N THR A 557 13.27 -1.70 40.39
CA THR A 557 12.15 -1.61 39.44
C THR A 557 12.41 -0.63 38.28
N PHE A 558 13.48 0.16 38.32
CA PHE A 558 13.76 1.17 37.30
C PHE A 558 14.81 0.68 36.30
N ILE A 559 14.58 0.94 35.02
CA ILE A 559 15.54 0.69 33.93
C ILE A 559 15.67 1.91 33.03
N GLN A 560 16.79 2.00 32.32
CA GLN A 560 16.96 2.90 31.17
C GLN A 560 17.23 2.05 29.94
N VAL A 561 16.67 2.43 28.79
CA VAL A 561 16.82 1.69 27.52
C VAL A 561 17.20 2.61 26.38
N SER A 562 17.69 2.03 25.28
CA SER A 562 17.93 2.74 24.02
C SER A 562 17.49 1.87 22.84
N PRO A 563 16.68 2.39 21.90
CA PRO A 563 16.18 3.78 21.83
C PRO A 563 15.11 4.11 22.90
N ASP A 564 14.97 5.38 23.25
CA ASP A 564 14.05 5.86 24.29
C ASP A 564 12.69 6.32 23.72
N ASN A 565 11.95 5.40 23.12
CA ASN A 565 10.63 5.67 22.52
C ASN A 565 9.47 4.85 23.11
N LEU A 566 9.73 4.07 24.17
CA LEU A 566 8.70 3.37 24.93
C LEU A 566 7.95 4.32 25.88
N VAL A 567 6.68 3.99 26.16
CA VAL A 567 5.78 4.76 27.03
C VAL A 567 5.13 3.88 28.10
N VAL A 568 4.46 4.51 29.06
CA VAL A 568 3.67 3.81 30.08
C VAL A 568 2.57 2.97 29.42
N GLY A 569 2.46 1.71 29.82
CA GLY A 569 1.55 0.73 29.23
C GLY A 569 2.15 -0.07 28.07
N ASP A 570 3.37 0.22 27.60
CA ASP A 570 4.11 -0.71 26.73
C ASP A 570 4.62 -1.90 27.56
N SER A 571 4.55 -3.10 26.99
CA SER A 571 5.13 -4.32 27.56
C SER A 571 6.50 -4.64 26.95
N LEU A 572 7.29 -5.44 27.65
CA LEU A 572 8.68 -5.79 27.36
C LEU A 572 8.91 -7.29 27.55
N ARG A 573 9.70 -7.91 26.67
CA ARG A 573 10.21 -9.29 26.82
C ARG A 573 11.46 -9.54 25.96
N THR A 574 12.10 -10.71 26.08
CA THR A 574 13.37 -11.04 25.39
C THR A 574 13.20 -11.94 24.15
N SER A 575 12.27 -12.89 24.18
CA SER A 575 11.94 -13.80 23.06
C SER A 575 10.44 -14.12 23.00
N LEU A 576 9.96 -14.74 21.90
CA LEU A 576 8.61 -15.30 21.84
C LEU A 576 8.42 -16.32 22.99
N GLY A 577 7.36 -16.15 23.78
CA GLY A 577 7.05 -17.01 24.92
C GLY A 577 7.82 -16.72 26.22
N SER A 578 8.77 -15.78 26.23
CA SER A 578 9.44 -15.34 27.47
C SER A 578 8.52 -14.48 28.38
N GLN A 579 8.92 -14.31 29.64
CA GLN A 579 8.21 -13.49 30.62
C GLN A 579 7.96 -12.07 30.08
N VAL A 580 6.71 -11.60 30.24
CA VAL A 580 6.29 -10.24 29.91
C VAL A 580 6.37 -9.37 31.17
N VAL A 581 6.98 -8.19 31.03
CA VAL A 581 7.06 -7.14 32.07
C VAL A 581 6.43 -5.86 31.51
N TYR A 582 5.75 -5.08 32.36
CA TYR A 582 5.02 -3.88 31.94
C TYR A 582 5.67 -2.61 32.47
N ILE A 583 5.69 -1.56 31.65
CA ILE A 583 6.09 -0.21 32.06
C ILE A 583 4.89 0.46 32.73
N ILE A 584 5.01 0.80 34.02
CA ILE A 584 3.95 1.43 34.83
C ILE A 584 4.22 2.92 35.11
N GLY A 585 5.42 3.41 34.80
CA GLY A 585 5.80 4.81 34.95
C GLY A 585 6.97 5.16 34.04
N LYS A 586 7.11 6.44 33.70
CA LYS A 586 8.24 6.99 32.96
C LYS A 586 8.56 8.39 33.48
N THR A 587 9.82 8.62 33.83
CA THR A 587 10.37 9.93 34.20
C THR A 587 11.65 10.12 33.40
N ASP A 588 11.67 11.14 32.55
CA ASP A 588 12.70 11.33 31.52
C ASP A 588 12.92 10.01 30.73
N SER A 589 14.17 9.59 30.54
CA SER A 589 14.53 8.31 29.90
C SER A 589 14.50 7.09 30.84
N THR A 590 13.95 7.23 32.05
CA THR A 590 13.89 6.16 33.06
C THR A 590 12.48 5.55 33.11
N LEU A 591 12.40 4.26 32.83
CA LEU A 591 11.17 3.47 32.84
C LEU A 591 11.02 2.75 34.19
N GLN A 592 9.86 2.85 34.80
CA GLN A 592 9.49 2.06 35.98
C GLN A 592 8.71 0.82 35.53
N LEU A 593 9.21 -0.36 35.92
CA LEU A 593 8.61 -1.66 35.66
C LEU A 593 7.65 -2.07 36.78
N ASN A 594 6.66 -2.92 36.46
CA ASN A 594 5.72 -3.49 37.43
C ASN A 594 6.35 -4.53 38.39
N THR A 595 7.64 -4.82 38.24
CA THR A 595 8.44 -5.76 39.03
C THR A 595 9.89 -5.26 39.08
N ILE A 596 10.70 -5.77 40.00
CA ILE A 596 12.16 -5.64 39.90
C ILE A 596 12.61 -6.18 38.54
N SER A 597 13.51 -5.48 37.84
CA SER A 597 13.99 -5.90 36.52
C SER A 597 14.56 -7.32 36.58
N PRO A 598 14.00 -8.29 35.84
CA PRO A 598 14.56 -9.64 35.77
C PRO A 598 15.79 -9.70 34.84
N TRP A 599 16.17 -8.57 34.23
CA TRP A 599 17.18 -8.47 33.19
C TRP A 599 18.36 -7.58 33.62
N PRO A 600 19.62 -7.99 33.39
CA PRO A 600 20.79 -7.16 33.61
C PRO A 600 20.98 -6.12 32.49
N VAL A 601 21.83 -5.12 32.76
CA VAL A 601 22.35 -4.17 31.75
C VAL A 601 22.95 -4.92 30.55
N GLY A 602 22.74 -4.38 29.34
CA GLY A 602 23.14 -5.00 28.08
C GLY A 602 22.12 -5.98 27.51
N THR A 603 21.08 -6.35 28.25
CA THR A 603 19.99 -7.21 27.73
C THR A 603 19.26 -6.51 26.59
N LYS A 604 18.98 -7.28 25.52
CA LYS A 604 18.14 -6.89 24.39
C LYS A 604 16.69 -7.27 24.67
N LEU A 605 15.82 -6.27 24.73
CA LEU A 605 14.37 -6.43 24.88
C LEU A 605 13.67 -6.05 23.57
N TYR A 606 12.42 -6.45 23.42
CA TYR A 606 11.50 -5.88 22.44
C TYR A 606 10.14 -5.63 23.08
N SER A 607 9.34 -4.78 22.45
CA SER A 607 7.96 -4.53 22.86
C SER A 607 6.98 -5.24 21.92
N PRO A 608 6.18 -6.21 22.41
CA PRO A 608 5.09 -6.83 21.64
C PRO A 608 4.10 -5.81 21.10
N ASP A 609 3.88 -4.72 21.86
CA ASP A 609 2.95 -3.63 21.54
C ASP A 609 3.39 -2.75 20.36
N ARG A 610 4.63 -2.85 19.87
CA ARG A 610 5.23 -1.92 18.90
C ARG A 610 5.55 -2.58 17.56
N ARG A 611 4.67 -3.48 17.13
CA ARG A 611 4.89 -4.40 15.99
C ARG A 611 3.93 -4.19 14.82
N CYS A 612 3.34 -3.01 14.67
CA CYS A 612 2.48 -2.66 13.53
C CYS A 612 1.36 -3.71 13.28
N GLU A 613 0.67 -4.16 14.34
CA GLU A 613 -0.24 -5.31 14.24
C GLU A 613 -1.55 -4.98 13.51
N ASN A 614 -2.09 -5.96 12.77
CA ASN A 614 -3.28 -5.85 11.93
C ASN A 614 -3.10 -4.91 10.72
N PHE A 615 -1.91 -4.89 10.11
CA PHE A 615 -1.72 -4.14 8.87
C PHE A 615 -2.55 -4.74 7.72
N VAL A 616 -2.99 -3.87 6.81
CA VAL A 616 -3.68 -4.25 5.57
C VAL A 616 -2.99 -3.58 4.40
N LEU A 617 -2.55 -4.39 3.43
CA LEU A 617 -1.99 -3.92 2.16
C LEU A 617 -2.85 -4.49 1.03
N ARG A 618 -3.74 -3.67 0.45
CA ARG A 618 -4.75 -4.13 -0.52
C ARG A 618 -4.80 -3.34 -1.83
N ASN A 619 -4.92 -4.05 -2.97
CA ASN A 619 -5.16 -3.46 -4.30
C ASN A 619 -4.12 -2.41 -4.75
N ASN A 620 -2.88 -2.50 -4.28
CA ASN A 620 -1.82 -1.55 -4.64
C ASN A 620 -1.02 -2.03 -5.86
N HIS A 621 -0.35 -1.12 -6.56
CA HIS A 621 0.57 -1.43 -7.67
C HIS A 621 1.99 -0.99 -7.32
N PHE A 622 2.92 -1.95 -7.34
CA PHE A 622 4.33 -1.79 -7.04
C PHE A 622 5.14 -2.11 -8.29
N TYR A 623 5.59 -1.08 -9.01
CA TYR A 623 6.43 -1.21 -10.21
C TYR A 623 7.81 -0.60 -9.95
N SER A 624 8.56 -1.27 -9.08
CA SER A 624 9.76 -0.76 -8.43
C SER A 624 10.65 -1.93 -8.04
N SER A 625 11.98 -1.72 -8.04
CA SER A 625 12.96 -2.76 -7.69
C SER A 625 13.01 -3.10 -6.19
N GLY A 626 12.40 -2.28 -5.34
CA GLY A 626 12.31 -2.49 -3.89
C GLY A 626 11.39 -3.65 -3.48
N ARG A 627 11.63 -4.21 -2.29
CA ARG A 627 10.77 -5.26 -1.70
C ARG A 627 9.49 -4.65 -1.12
N VAL A 628 8.51 -5.50 -0.81
CA VAL A 628 7.54 -5.21 0.27
C VAL A 628 7.97 -5.99 1.51
N LEU A 629 8.48 -5.27 2.53
CA LEU A 629 9.19 -5.83 3.67
C LEU A 629 8.33 -5.82 4.95
N VAL A 630 8.12 -7.00 5.52
CA VAL A 630 7.23 -7.23 6.67
C VAL A 630 8.03 -7.74 7.87
N LYS A 631 8.07 -6.91 8.92
CA LYS A 631 8.61 -7.26 10.25
C LYS A 631 7.58 -6.92 11.34
N ALA A 632 6.32 -7.31 11.09
CA ALA A 632 5.15 -6.97 11.90
C ALA A 632 4.53 -8.19 12.61
N GLY A 633 3.66 -7.96 13.58
CA GLY A 633 3.08 -9.01 14.42
C GLY A 633 1.99 -9.86 13.73
N ASN A 634 1.17 -9.27 12.86
CA ASN A 634 0.18 -9.96 12.01
C ASN A 634 -0.38 -8.99 10.96
N GLY A 635 -0.97 -9.51 9.86
CA GLY A 635 -1.61 -8.69 8.83
C GLY A 635 -2.08 -9.42 7.56
N LEU A 636 -2.48 -8.64 6.56
CA LEU A 636 -3.07 -9.08 5.29
C LEU A 636 -2.41 -8.39 4.08
N ILE A 637 -2.07 -9.17 3.05
CA ILE A 637 -1.57 -8.70 1.74
C ILE A 637 -2.49 -9.26 0.65
N GLU A 638 -3.34 -8.43 0.06
CA GLU A 638 -4.44 -8.86 -0.81
C GLU A 638 -4.55 -8.09 -2.14
N GLY A 639 -4.66 -8.79 -3.27
CA GLY A 639 -5.04 -8.16 -4.55
C GLY A 639 -4.02 -7.16 -5.13
N ASN A 640 -2.80 -7.13 -4.62
CA ASN A 640 -1.75 -6.23 -5.08
C ASN A 640 -1.06 -6.77 -6.34
N THR A 641 -0.48 -5.87 -7.13
CA THR A 641 0.39 -6.21 -8.26
C THR A 641 1.83 -5.78 -7.97
N PHE A 642 2.78 -6.70 -8.08
CA PHE A 642 4.21 -6.49 -7.86
C PHE A 642 4.97 -6.81 -9.15
N GLU A 643 5.68 -5.84 -9.72
CA GLU A 643 6.38 -5.96 -10.99
C GLU A 643 7.83 -5.46 -10.91
N GLN A 644 8.77 -6.28 -11.39
CA GLN A 644 10.23 -6.04 -11.37
C GLN A 644 10.84 -5.79 -9.97
N ALA A 645 10.15 -6.19 -8.89
CA ALA A 645 10.68 -6.15 -7.54
C ALA A 645 11.85 -7.15 -7.34
N HIS A 646 12.79 -6.85 -6.44
CA HIS A 646 13.77 -7.84 -5.97
C HIS A 646 13.06 -9.08 -5.41
N SER A 647 12.19 -8.87 -4.41
CA SER A 647 11.23 -9.86 -3.91
C SER A 647 9.88 -9.18 -3.78
N GLY A 648 8.80 -9.83 -4.24
CA GLY A 648 7.45 -9.26 -4.19
C GLY A 648 6.98 -9.04 -2.76
N VAL A 649 7.11 -10.05 -1.90
CA VAL A 649 6.83 -9.97 -0.45
C VAL A 649 7.95 -10.65 0.34
N THR A 650 8.57 -9.95 1.27
CA THR A 650 9.59 -10.49 2.17
C THR A 650 9.14 -10.36 3.62
N VAL A 651 9.13 -11.47 4.37
CA VAL A 651 8.88 -11.55 5.81
C VAL A 651 10.15 -12.05 6.49
N ASN A 652 10.71 -11.26 7.41
CA ASN A 652 12.01 -11.54 8.03
C ASN A 652 12.09 -10.87 9.42
N THR A 653 12.92 -11.38 10.34
CA THR A 653 13.14 -10.72 11.64
C THR A 653 14.33 -9.75 11.62
N GLU A 654 15.34 -10.02 10.76
CA GLU A 654 16.65 -9.38 10.55
C GLU A 654 17.54 -9.10 11.79
N ILE A 655 16.97 -8.58 12.88
CA ILE A 655 17.72 -7.98 14.01
C ILE A 655 17.64 -8.83 15.28
N ALA A 656 16.66 -9.75 15.37
CA ALA A 656 16.48 -10.65 16.51
C ALA A 656 15.78 -11.96 16.10
N PRO A 657 16.54 -12.95 15.60
CA PRO A 657 15.99 -14.25 15.19
C PRO A 657 15.12 -14.91 16.27
N GLY A 658 13.95 -15.42 15.86
CA GLY A 658 12.95 -16.01 16.74
C GLY A 658 12.29 -15.07 17.76
N ALA A 659 12.62 -13.78 17.80
CA ALA A 659 12.10 -12.87 18.81
C ALA A 659 10.80 -12.17 18.40
N THR A 660 10.65 -11.74 17.14
CA THR A 660 9.57 -10.81 16.74
C THR A 660 8.64 -11.29 15.63
N GLY A 661 8.83 -12.51 15.15
CA GLY A 661 8.14 -13.05 13.98
C GLY A 661 6.60 -13.03 14.03
N ILE A 662 6.02 -13.12 12.83
CA ILE A 662 4.59 -12.94 12.57
C ILE A 662 3.76 -14.12 13.09
N SER A 663 2.64 -13.83 13.75
CA SER A 663 1.78 -14.84 14.38
C SER A 663 0.56 -15.23 13.54
N HIS A 664 0.25 -14.44 12.51
CA HIS A 664 -0.77 -14.71 11.51
C HIS A 664 -0.54 -13.83 10.28
N LEU A 665 -0.46 -14.44 9.10
CA LEU A 665 -0.29 -13.70 7.84
C LEU A 665 -1.10 -14.35 6.72
N ILE A 666 -1.84 -13.53 5.99
CA ILE A 666 -2.54 -13.94 4.76
C ILE A 666 -1.94 -13.18 3.58
N ILE A 667 -1.45 -13.91 2.58
CA ILE A 667 -1.01 -13.37 1.28
C ILE A 667 -1.90 -13.99 0.20
N ARG A 668 -2.83 -13.21 -0.37
CA ARG A 668 -3.79 -13.75 -1.34
C ARG A 668 -4.17 -12.89 -2.53
N ASN A 669 -4.57 -13.55 -3.62
CA ASN A 669 -5.06 -12.90 -4.85
C ASN A 669 -4.07 -11.90 -5.47
N ASN A 670 -2.77 -11.95 -5.14
CA ASN A 670 -1.78 -11.01 -5.67
C ASN A 670 -1.23 -11.47 -7.02
N ILE A 671 -0.77 -10.53 -7.85
CA ILE A 671 -0.01 -10.79 -9.08
C ILE A 671 1.44 -10.41 -8.82
N ILE A 672 2.39 -11.34 -8.98
CA ILE A 672 3.83 -11.09 -8.80
C ILE A 672 4.55 -11.46 -10.09
N LYS A 673 5.30 -10.53 -10.69
CA LYS A 673 5.90 -10.72 -12.00
C LYS A 673 7.30 -10.13 -12.16
N GLY A 674 8.20 -10.87 -12.80
CA GLY A 674 9.54 -10.39 -13.12
C GLY A 674 10.45 -10.19 -11.90
N THR A 675 10.23 -10.94 -10.81
CA THR A 675 10.99 -10.79 -9.55
C THR A 675 12.14 -11.79 -9.42
N GLY A 676 13.04 -11.57 -8.45
CA GLY A 676 14.20 -12.44 -8.20
C GLY A 676 15.34 -12.30 -9.23
N HIS A 677 15.25 -11.34 -10.16
CA HIS A 677 16.29 -11.06 -11.16
C HIS A 677 17.37 -10.08 -10.67
N PHE A 678 17.23 -9.51 -9.46
CA PHE A 678 18.12 -8.48 -8.90
C PHE A 678 18.74 -8.92 -7.57
N MET A 679 19.76 -8.19 -7.11
CA MET A 679 20.47 -8.41 -5.83
C MET A 679 21.03 -9.84 -5.69
N PRO A 680 22.07 -10.22 -6.45
CA PRO A 680 22.79 -11.47 -6.21
C PRO A 680 23.55 -11.40 -4.87
N ALA A 681 22.93 -11.91 -3.80
CA ALA A 681 23.44 -11.81 -2.42
C ALA A 681 23.45 -13.20 -1.74
N PRO A 682 24.54 -13.99 -1.86
CA PRO A 682 24.62 -15.35 -1.31
C PRO A 682 24.22 -15.49 0.17
N TRP A 683 24.52 -14.47 0.98
CA TRP A 683 24.25 -14.40 2.42
C TRP A 683 22.86 -13.83 2.79
N SER A 684 21.98 -13.57 1.81
CA SER A 684 20.61 -13.11 2.05
C SER A 684 19.63 -14.29 1.97
N ASN A 685 18.85 -14.54 3.02
CA ASN A 685 17.77 -15.53 3.00
C ASN A 685 16.46 -14.98 2.39
N GLN A 686 16.50 -13.79 1.78
CA GLN A 686 15.33 -13.12 1.20
C GLN A 686 15.18 -13.51 -0.27
N VAL A 687 14.93 -14.81 -0.48
CA VAL A 687 14.95 -15.47 -1.78
C VAL A 687 13.56 -15.45 -2.43
N GLY A 688 13.52 -15.06 -3.71
CA GLY A 688 12.38 -15.34 -4.56
C GLY A 688 11.24 -14.32 -4.50
N ALA A 689 10.07 -14.70 -5.03
CA ALA A 689 8.91 -13.81 -5.18
C ALA A 689 8.12 -13.59 -3.88
N ILE A 690 7.92 -14.63 -3.08
CA ILE A 690 7.52 -14.53 -1.67
C ILE A 690 8.60 -15.22 -0.83
N SER A 691 9.18 -14.51 0.13
CA SER A 691 10.20 -15.03 1.03
C SER A 691 9.78 -14.89 2.48
N ILE A 692 9.58 -16.00 3.19
CA ILE A 692 9.30 -16.02 4.63
C ILE A 692 10.43 -16.82 5.28
N ALA A 693 11.41 -16.13 5.85
CA ALA A 693 12.61 -16.78 6.36
C ALA A 693 13.25 -16.01 7.52
N ASP A 694 13.86 -16.74 8.44
CA ASP A 694 14.62 -16.22 9.57
C ASP A 694 15.95 -16.98 9.68
N GLY A 695 17.01 -16.37 10.21
CA GLY A 695 18.33 -16.99 10.22
C GLY A 695 19.44 -16.08 10.73
N ASN A 696 20.67 -16.60 10.73
CA ASN A 696 21.83 -15.99 11.38
C ASN A 696 22.99 -15.60 10.43
N GLY A 697 22.75 -15.55 9.12
CA GLY A 697 23.75 -15.27 8.08
C GLY A 697 24.22 -16.50 7.30
N SER A 698 24.07 -17.71 7.86
CA SER A 698 24.47 -18.98 7.20
C SER A 698 23.56 -20.18 7.52
N VAL A 699 22.71 -20.09 8.54
CA VAL A 699 21.77 -21.15 8.93
C VAL A 699 20.39 -20.56 9.14
N LEU A 700 19.36 -21.20 8.56
CA LEU A 700 17.97 -20.84 8.77
C LEU A 700 17.52 -21.24 10.18
N SER A 701 16.69 -20.41 10.82
CA SER A 701 16.17 -20.70 12.16
C SER A 701 15.24 -21.94 12.12
N PRO A 702 15.14 -22.70 13.24
CA PRO A 702 14.13 -23.75 13.39
C PRO A 702 12.69 -23.24 13.23
N ALA A 703 11.75 -24.16 13.03
CA ALA A 703 10.32 -23.86 13.01
C ALA A 703 9.87 -23.12 14.29
N GLY A 704 8.94 -22.17 14.14
CA GLY A 704 8.26 -21.49 15.25
C GLY A 704 8.51 -19.99 15.38
N ALA A 705 9.40 -19.41 14.56
CA ALA A 705 9.56 -17.96 14.47
C ALA A 705 8.33 -17.30 13.84
N PHE A 706 7.80 -17.89 12.76
CA PHE A 706 6.56 -17.47 12.10
C PHE A 706 5.47 -18.53 12.31
N LYS A 707 4.20 -18.10 12.39
CA LYS A 707 3.07 -19.01 12.62
C LYS A 707 1.84 -18.62 11.79
N ASN A 708 1.04 -19.63 11.46
CA ASN A 708 -0.32 -19.48 10.93
C ASN A 708 -0.35 -18.67 9.61
N ILE A 709 0.40 -19.18 8.63
CA ILE A 709 0.73 -18.54 7.36
C ILE A 709 -0.15 -19.11 6.25
N LEU A 710 -0.92 -18.27 5.57
CA LEU A 710 -1.74 -18.63 4.42
C LEU A 710 -1.25 -17.90 3.16
N ILE A 711 -0.85 -18.65 2.14
CA ILE A 711 -0.49 -18.15 0.81
C ILE A 711 -1.45 -18.77 -0.20
N GLU A 712 -2.48 -18.03 -0.65
CA GLU A 712 -3.51 -18.57 -1.55
C GLU A 712 -3.80 -17.73 -2.80
N LYS A 713 -4.11 -18.37 -3.93
CA LYS A 713 -4.65 -17.71 -5.13
C LYS A 713 -3.75 -16.62 -5.74
N ASN A 714 -2.45 -16.64 -5.44
CA ASN A 714 -1.50 -15.69 -6.05
C ASN A 714 -1.06 -16.20 -7.43
N GLN A 715 -0.90 -15.29 -8.39
CA GLN A 715 -0.30 -15.57 -9.68
C GLN A 715 1.16 -15.12 -9.69
N PHE A 716 2.05 -16.00 -10.13
CA PHE A 716 3.47 -15.72 -10.36
C PHE A 716 3.79 -15.81 -11.85
N ASP A 717 4.68 -14.95 -12.36
CA ASP A 717 5.09 -14.91 -13.77
C ASP A 717 6.54 -14.41 -13.94
N ASP A 718 7.37 -15.04 -14.79
CA ASP A 718 8.77 -14.64 -15.03
C ASP A 718 9.60 -14.49 -13.73
N ILE A 719 9.53 -15.47 -12.84
CA ILE A 719 10.31 -15.46 -11.60
C ILE A 719 11.68 -16.10 -11.83
N SER A 720 12.74 -15.38 -11.48
CA SER A 720 14.10 -15.92 -11.35
C SER A 720 14.29 -16.48 -9.94
N GLY A 721 14.71 -17.74 -9.84
CA GLY A 721 14.80 -18.43 -8.56
C GLY A 721 13.45 -18.95 -8.06
N ALA A 722 13.31 -19.08 -6.75
CA ALA A 722 12.10 -19.64 -6.15
C ALA A 722 10.90 -18.69 -6.24
N ASN A 723 9.71 -19.24 -6.49
CA ASN A 723 8.48 -18.46 -6.41
C ASN A 723 8.09 -18.23 -4.94
N ILE A 724 8.23 -19.25 -4.09
CA ILE A 724 7.94 -19.15 -2.65
C ILE A 724 9.06 -19.82 -1.86
N LEU A 725 9.66 -19.11 -0.91
CA LEU A 725 10.41 -19.70 0.21
C LEU A 725 9.57 -19.57 1.49
N VAL A 726 9.34 -20.68 2.19
CA VAL A 726 8.86 -20.65 3.58
C VAL A 726 9.81 -21.46 4.47
N SER A 727 10.36 -20.79 5.48
CA SER A 727 11.20 -21.37 6.50
C SER A 727 10.87 -20.84 7.90
N SER A 728 11.40 -21.48 8.93
CA SER A 728 11.25 -21.10 10.34
C SER A 728 9.78 -20.98 10.80
N SER A 729 8.88 -21.73 10.15
CA SER A 729 7.43 -21.50 10.18
C SER A 729 6.63 -22.71 10.68
N GLU A 730 5.52 -22.45 11.38
CA GLU A 730 4.53 -23.47 11.79
C GLU A 730 3.13 -23.12 11.27
N GLU A 731 2.28 -24.12 11.05
CA GLU A 731 0.90 -23.96 10.54
C GLU A 731 0.89 -23.21 9.19
N VAL A 732 1.45 -23.83 8.16
CA VAL A 732 1.65 -23.21 6.84
C VAL A 732 0.68 -23.81 5.83
N VAL A 733 -0.08 -22.99 5.13
CA VAL A 733 -0.99 -23.41 4.06
C VAL A 733 -0.62 -22.66 2.78
N ILE A 734 -0.22 -23.40 1.74
CA ILE A 734 0.03 -22.85 0.40
C ILE A 734 -0.94 -23.54 -0.57
N LYS A 735 -1.92 -22.80 -1.10
CA LYS A 735 -2.97 -23.41 -1.94
C LYS A 735 -3.49 -22.56 -3.09
N GLU A 736 -3.99 -23.20 -4.15
CA GLU A 736 -4.66 -22.53 -5.27
C GLU A 736 -3.81 -21.46 -5.99
N ASN A 737 -2.48 -21.44 -5.80
CA ASN A 737 -1.57 -20.50 -6.49
C ASN A 737 -1.23 -20.99 -7.90
N ILE A 738 -0.94 -20.06 -8.82
CA ILE A 738 -0.60 -20.37 -10.22
C ILE A 738 0.80 -19.85 -10.54
N PHE A 739 1.72 -20.77 -10.84
CA PHE A 739 3.11 -20.46 -11.19
C PHE A 739 3.31 -20.52 -12.70
N LYS A 740 3.41 -19.38 -13.38
CA LYS A 740 3.61 -19.27 -14.83
C LYS A 740 5.07 -18.96 -15.14
N ASN A 741 5.60 -19.50 -16.25
CA ASN A 741 6.93 -19.14 -16.78
C ASN A 741 8.05 -19.22 -15.71
N THR A 742 7.98 -20.22 -14.82
CA THR A 742 8.95 -20.43 -13.75
C THR A 742 10.15 -21.26 -14.24
N GLY A 743 11.34 -20.98 -13.71
CA GLY A 743 12.58 -21.68 -14.10
C GLY A 743 13.08 -21.36 -15.52
N MET A 744 12.61 -20.28 -16.13
CA MET A 744 12.95 -19.90 -17.51
C MET A 744 14.35 -19.28 -17.64
N SER A 745 14.93 -18.82 -16.53
CA SER A 745 16.29 -18.29 -16.42
C SER A 745 17.06 -18.99 -15.30
N THR A 746 18.38 -19.08 -15.43
CA THR A 746 19.26 -19.49 -14.32
C THR A 746 19.08 -18.50 -13.15
N PRO A 747 18.77 -18.97 -11.93
CA PRO A 747 18.69 -18.09 -10.77
C PRO A 747 20.03 -17.41 -10.47
N ASN A 748 19.96 -16.22 -9.87
CA ASN A 748 21.13 -15.59 -9.26
C ASN A 748 21.57 -16.38 -7.98
N PRO A 749 22.71 -16.10 -7.33
CA PRO A 749 23.17 -16.89 -6.19
C PRO A 749 22.54 -16.54 -4.83
N THR A 750 21.44 -15.78 -4.75
CA THR A 750 20.84 -15.37 -3.45
C THR A 750 20.47 -16.56 -2.56
N GLY A 751 20.77 -16.47 -1.26
CA GLY A 751 20.54 -17.55 -0.31
C GLY A 751 21.46 -18.77 -0.43
N GLN A 752 22.40 -18.79 -1.39
CA GLN A 752 23.35 -19.91 -1.55
C GLN A 752 24.16 -20.22 -0.29
N ALA A 753 24.49 -19.20 0.53
CA ALA A 753 25.23 -19.41 1.79
C ALA A 753 24.40 -20.06 2.91
N TYR A 754 23.06 -20.09 2.76
CA TYR A 754 22.15 -20.87 3.60
C TYR A 754 21.90 -22.28 3.05
N GLY A 755 22.38 -22.59 1.84
CA GLY A 755 22.04 -23.82 1.12
C GLY A 755 20.72 -23.79 0.36
N ILE A 756 20.03 -22.64 0.30
CA ILE A 756 18.69 -22.52 -0.30
C ILE A 756 18.74 -22.85 -1.79
N ASN A 757 17.97 -23.86 -2.19
CA ASN A 757 17.90 -24.31 -3.58
C ASN A 757 16.91 -23.49 -4.41
N GLN A 758 17.43 -22.46 -5.07
CA GLN A 758 16.65 -21.60 -5.97
C GLN A 758 16.16 -22.25 -7.27
N GLN A 759 16.51 -23.51 -7.56
CA GLN A 759 15.91 -24.26 -8.68
C GLN A 759 14.53 -24.86 -8.32
N ALA A 760 13.99 -24.54 -7.15
CA ALA A 760 12.66 -24.95 -6.72
C ALA A 760 11.58 -23.92 -7.07
N VAL A 761 10.38 -24.36 -7.45
CA VAL A 761 9.20 -23.46 -7.50
C VAL A 761 8.82 -23.01 -6.08
N VAL A 762 8.84 -23.95 -5.13
CA VAL A 762 8.58 -23.70 -3.71
C VAL A 762 9.70 -24.34 -2.90
N VAL A 763 10.33 -23.58 -2.01
CA VAL A 763 11.30 -24.09 -1.03
C VAL A 763 10.60 -24.17 0.33
N LEU A 764 10.68 -25.33 0.99
CA LEU A 764 10.25 -25.51 2.37
C LEU A 764 11.41 -26.05 3.21
N GLU A 765 11.87 -25.28 4.18
CA GLU A 765 13.01 -25.65 5.04
C GLU A 765 12.69 -25.34 6.50
N ASN A 766 12.94 -26.24 7.45
CA ASN A 766 12.66 -26.01 8.88
C ASN A 766 11.20 -25.54 9.14
N ALA A 767 10.21 -26.27 8.62
CA ALA A 767 8.80 -25.91 8.71
C ALA A 767 7.95 -27.04 9.33
N ALA A 768 6.84 -26.71 9.99
CA ALA A 768 5.94 -27.67 10.62
C ALA A 768 4.46 -27.46 10.25
N HIS A 769 3.73 -28.57 10.19
CA HIS A 769 2.29 -28.63 9.88
C HIS A 769 1.97 -27.91 8.56
N VAL A 770 2.63 -28.34 7.49
CA VAL A 770 2.51 -27.73 6.17
C VAL A 770 1.43 -28.42 5.33
N THR A 771 0.49 -27.67 4.79
CA THR A 771 -0.52 -28.15 3.83
C THR A 771 -0.27 -27.54 2.46
N LEU A 772 -0.24 -28.40 1.44
CA LEU A 772 -0.15 -28.02 0.03
C LEU A 772 -1.38 -28.56 -0.70
N ASP A 773 -2.10 -27.70 -1.41
CA ASP A 773 -3.35 -28.07 -2.06
C ASP A 773 -3.57 -27.28 -3.37
N SER A 774 -3.93 -27.96 -4.46
CA SER A 774 -4.49 -27.33 -5.67
C SER A 774 -3.63 -26.22 -6.32
N ASN A 775 -2.31 -26.21 -6.12
CA ASN A 775 -1.40 -25.24 -6.75
C ASN A 775 -0.93 -25.72 -8.15
N GLU A 776 -1.08 -24.88 -9.17
CA GLU A 776 -0.81 -25.17 -10.58
C GLU A 776 0.56 -24.63 -11.05
N VAL A 777 1.29 -25.40 -11.86
CA VAL A 777 2.51 -24.95 -12.55
C VAL A 777 2.29 -24.98 -14.06
N VAL A 778 2.50 -23.85 -14.73
CA VAL A 778 2.22 -23.64 -16.16
C VAL A 778 3.48 -23.14 -16.87
N ASN A 779 3.87 -23.82 -17.95
CA ASN A 779 5.05 -23.49 -18.77
C ASN A 779 6.35 -23.39 -17.94
N GLN A 780 6.86 -24.55 -17.50
CA GLN A 780 8.09 -24.67 -16.70
C GLN A 780 9.36 -24.79 -17.57
N GLY A 781 10.46 -24.21 -17.09
CA GLY A 781 11.80 -24.39 -17.65
C GLY A 781 12.50 -25.68 -17.21
N LEU A 782 13.83 -25.75 -17.41
CA LEU A 782 14.61 -26.98 -17.21
C LEU A 782 14.85 -27.29 -15.72
N THR A 783 14.44 -28.49 -15.31
CA THR A 783 14.76 -29.17 -14.04
C THR A 783 14.40 -28.41 -12.76
N LEU A 784 13.16 -27.91 -12.68
CA LEU A 784 12.64 -27.41 -11.40
C LEU A 784 12.45 -28.55 -10.39
N LEU A 785 13.16 -28.49 -9.26
CA LEU A 785 13.07 -29.46 -8.17
C LEU A 785 12.52 -28.77 -6.93
N LYS A 786 11.31 -29.12 -6.47
CA LYS A 786 10.84 -28.61 -5.19
C LYS A 786 11.73 -29.15 -4.06
N ASP A 787 12.39 -28.26 -3.33
CA ASP A 787 13.20 -28.62 -2.17
C ASP A 787 12.36 -28.68 -0.89
N ILE A 788 12.58 -29.73 -0.11
CA ILE A 788 11.89 -30.03 1.15
C ILE A 788 12.92 -30.62 2.12
N THR A 789 13.42 -29.81 3.04
CA THR A 789 14.30 -30.29 4.11
C THR A 789 13.70 -29.94 5.47
N ASN A 790 13.86 -30.84 6.45
CA ASN A 790 13.41 -30.62 7.83
C ASN A 790 11.92 -30.19 7.97
N VAL A 791 11.04 -30.69 7.10
CA VAL A 791 9.60 -30.41 7.15
C VAL A 791 8.86 -31.51 7.92
N THR A 792 8.05 -31.11 8.90
CA THR A 792 7.22 -32.03 9.71
C THR A 792 5.73 -31.83 9.45
N GLY A 793 4.94 -32.90 9.50
CA GLY A 793 3.49 -32.82 9.30
C GLY A 793 3.04 -32.36 7.91
N LEU A 794 3.88 -32.56 6.88
CA LEU A 794 3.53 -32.24 5.49
C LEU A 794 2.32 -33.06 5.02
N THR A 795 1.28 -32.38 4.55
CA THR A 795 0.11 -32.97 3.89
C THR A 795 0.06 -32.48 2.45
N GLU A 796 0.16 -33.43 1.52
CA GLU A 796 0.02 -33.18 0.07
C GLU A 796 -1.39 -33.56 -0.40
N LEU A 797 -2.14 -32.58 -0.87
CA LEU A 797 -3.34 -32.76 -1.67
C LEU A 797 -3.08 -32.21 -3.08
N ARG A 798 -3.69 -32.86 -4.07
CA ARG A 798 -3.29 -32.77 -5.50
C ARG A 798 -3.32 -31.33 -6.03
N GLY A 799 -2.40 -30.97 -6.93
CA GLY A 799 -2.44 -29.64 -7.57
C GLY A 799 -1.57 -29.46 -8.81
N GLY A 800 -0.34 -29.97 -8.83
CA GLY A 800 0.60 -29.76 -9.94
C GLY A 800 2.02 -29.37 -9.53
N ILE A 801 2.25 -29.06 -8.25
CA ILE A 801 3.61 -29.02 -7.68
C ILE A 801 4.15 -30.46 -7.63
N PHE A 802 5.21 -30.74 -8.39
CA PHE A 802 5.96 -31.99 -8.32
C PHE A 802 7.00 -31.92 -7.19
N ILE A 803 7.08 -32.97 -6.39
CA ILE A 803 7.96 -33.06 -5.23
C ILE A 803 8.99 -34.14 -5.48
N ARG A 804 10.28 -33.76 -5.48
CA ARG A 804 11.39 -34.67 -5.78
C ARG A 804 12.36 -34.72 -4.62
N ASN A 805 12.10 -35.63 -3.70
CA ASN A 805 13.07 -35.98 -2.66
C ASN A 805 14.31 -36.56 -3.33
N ASN A 806 15.48 -35.97 -3.07
CA ASN A 806 16.77 -36.64 -3.22
C ASN A 806 17.35 -36.84 -1.82
N THR A 807 17.45 -38.12 -1.42
CA THR A 807 18.12 -38.63 -0.21
C THR A 807 17.69 -38.09 1.16
N LEU A 808 16.82 -38.85 1.83
CA LEU A 808 16.73 -38.98 3.28
C LEU A 808 16.54 -40.48 3.64
N PRO A 809 16.87 -40.93 4.87
CA PRO A 809 17.00 -42.35 5.23
C PRO A 809 15.69 -43.15 5.18
N VAL A 810 15.82 -44.49 5.15
CA VAL A 810 14.78 -45.54 5.06
C VAL A 810 13.49 -45.09 4.36
N THR A 811 13.34 -45.45 3.09
CA THR A 811 12.06 -45.23 2.39
C THR A 811 11.03 -46.27 2.86
N LEU A 812 10.25 -45.92 3.87
CA LEU A 812 9.16 -46.72 4.40
C LEU A 812 7.96 -46.71 3.43
N ALA A 813 7.92 -47.69 2.54
CA ALA A 813 6.88 -47.86 1.52
C ALA A 813 5.48 -48.11 2.11
N ALA A 814 5.41 -48.82 3.25
CA ALA A 814 4.17 -48.99 3.98
C ALA A 814 4.43 -49.22 5.47
N PHE A 815 3.51 -48.75 6.31
CA PHE A 815 3.28 -49.28 7.66
C PHE A 815 1.78 -49.43 7.87
N ARG A 816 1.35 -50.59 8.37
CA ARG A 816 -0.04 -50.99 8.56
C ARG A 816 -0.17 -51.62 9.94
N ALA A 817 -1.29 -51.36 10.59
CA ALA A 817 -1.71 -52.03 11.81
C ALA A 817 -3.16 -52.50 11.59
N ALA A 818 -3.44 -53.78 11.82
CA ALA A 818 -4.77 -54.35 11.68
C ALA A 818 -5.06 -55.32 12.82
N LEU A 819 -6.29 -55.29 13.33
CA LEU A 819 -6.78 -56.35 14.22
C LEU A 819 -6.91 -57.64 13.42
N ASP A 820 -6.41 -58.75 13.95
CA ASP A 820 -6.69 -60.08 13.42
C ASP A 820 -8.13 -60.48 13.77
N ILE A 821 -8.97 -60.60 12.74
CA ILE A 821 -10.39 -60.93 12.88
C ILE A 821 -10.63 -62.44 12.73
N GLU A 822 -9.69 -63.20 12.14
CA GLU A 822 -9.90 -64.61 11.77
C GLU A 822 -9.85 -65.57 12.96
N THR A 823 -9.16 -65.19 14.03
CA THR A 823 -8.86 -66.08 15.18
C THR A 823 -9.69 -65.78 16.44
N GLY A 824 -10.60 -64.80 16.41
CA GLY A 824 -11.35 -64.32 17.58
C GLY A 824 -10.46 -63.76 18.72
N SER A 825 -9.15 -63.65 18.48
CA SER A 825 -8.14 -63.27 19.46
C SER A 825 -7.79 -61.80 19.32
N LYS A 826 -7.62 -61.08 20.43
CA LYS A 826 -7.29 -59.64 20.42
C LYS A 826 -5.81 -59.42 20.08
N ILE A 827 -5.42 -59.71 18.82
CA ILE A 827 -4.05 -59.58 18.31
C ILE A 827 -4.02 -58.49 17.25
N VAL A 828 -3.14 -57.50 17.38
CA VAL A 828 -2.91 -56.50 16.34
C VAL A 828 -1.65 -56.88 15.57
N LYS A 829 -1.84 -57.21 14.29
CA LYS A 829 -0.78 -57.50 13.33
C LYS A 829 -0.26 -56.19 12.75
N LEU A 830 1.02 -55.93 12.98
CA LEU A 830 1.77 -54.83 12.40
C LEU A 830 2.57 -55.36 11.20
N PHE A 831 2.51 -54.63 10.09
CA PHE A 831 3.29 -54.92 8.89
C PHE A 831 3.93 -53.64 8.39
N TRP A 832 5.22 -53.67 8.09
CA TRP A 832 5.86 -52.60 7.32
C TRP A 832 6.70 -53.16 6.19
N GLN A 833 6.90 -52.29 5.20
CA GLN A 833 7.70 -52.54 4.03
C GLN A 833 8.62 -51.35 3.80
N THR A 834 9.89 -51.61 3.53
CA THR A 834 10.85 -50.62 3.04
C THR A 834 11.12 -50.87 1.56
N THR A 835 11.28 -49.83 0.75
CA THR A 835 11.73 -49.97 -0.65
C THR A 835 13.24 -49.82 -0.80
N ALA A 836 13.87 -49.07 0.11
CA ALA A 836 15.31 -48.97 0.25
C ALA A 836 15.69 -48.64 1.70
N GLU A 837 16.84 -49.16 2.13
CA GLU A 837 17.47 -48.94 3.43
C GLU A 837 18.92 -48.51 3.20
N THR A 838 19.35 -47.51 3.96
CA THR A 838 20.68 -46.90 3.87
C THR A 838 21.01 -46.34 5.23
N ASN A 839 22.22 -46.60 5.72
CA ASN A 839 22.70 -46.29 7.08
C ASN A 839 21.83 -46.87 8.21
N SER A 840 20.95 -47.83 7.93
CA SER A 840 19.86 -48.18 8.85
C SER A 840 20.33 -49.17 9.94
N ASP A 841 19.86 -48.98 11.18
CA ASP A 841 20.15 -49.90 12.29
C ASP A 841 18.94 -50.75 12.64
N ARG A 842 17.85 -50.12 13.10
CA ARG A 842 16.68 -50.86 13.62
C ARG A 842 15.40 -50.06 13.64
N PHE A 843 14.29 -50.79 13.62
CA PHE A 843 12.95 -50.32 13.91
C PHE A 843 12.61 -50.59 15.37
N GLU A 844 12.23 -49.57 16.13
CA GLU A 844 11.64 -49.67 17.45
C GLU A 844 10.12 -49.49 17.32
N ILE A 845 9.36 -50.54 17.59
CA ILE A 845 7.91 -50.57 17.48
C ILE A 845 7.35 -49.91 18.75
N GLN A 846 6.62 -48.81 18.59
CA GLN A 846 6.03 -48.07 19.72
C GLN A 846 4.50 -48.14 19.70
N HIS A 847 3.91 -48.26 20.90
CA HIS A 847 2.47 -48.30 21.16
C HIS A 847 2.04 -47.23 22.15
N SER A 848 0.84 -46.69 21.96
CA SER A 848 0.17 -45.73 22.83
C SER A 848 -1.33 -46.00 22.90
N THR A 849 -1.98 -45.61 24.00
CA THR A 849 -3.43 -45.61 24.18
C THR A 849 -4.05 -44.20 24.08
N ASP A 850 -3.23 -43.14 24.06
CA ASP A 850 -3.66 -41.73 24.02
C ASP A 850 -2.99 -40.90 22.90
N ALA A 851 -2.14 -41.55 22.09
CA ALA A 851 -1.26 -40.96 21.06
C ALA A 851 -0.22 -39.93 21.58
N ARG A 852 -0.07 -39.76 22.90
CA ARG A 852 0.84 -38.80 23.55
C ARG A 852 1.97 -39.50 24.29
N HIS A 853 1.64 -40.49 25.10
CA HIS A 853 2.61 -41.30 25.84
C HIS A 853 2.87 -42.61 25.08
N TRP A 854 4.13 -42.85 24.72
CA TRP A 854 4.54 -43.94 23.83
C TRP A 854 5.48 -44.90 24.56
N ASN A 855 5.14 -46.18 24.55
CA ASN A 855 5.95 -47.27 25.10
C ASN A 855 6.53 -48.11 23.96
N ALA A 856 7.76 -48.59 24.07
CA ALA A 856 8.32 -49.55 23.13
C ALA A 856 7.72 -50.96 23.39
N LEU A 857 7.19 -51.59 22.33
CA LEU A 857 6.75 -52.99 22.34
C LEU A 857 7.89 -53.96 22.01
N GLY A 858 8.89 -53.50 21.25
CA GLY A 858 10.03 -54.31 20.82
C GLY A 858 10.85 -53.62 19.75
N THR A 859 11.93 -54.26 19.32
CA THR A 859 12.81 -53.79 18.25
C THR A 859 13.03 -54.88 17.21
N MET A 860 13.29 -54.48 15.96
CA MET A 860 13.60 -55.36 14.83
C MET A 860 14.70 -54.72 13.98
N ASN A 861 15.77 -55.46 13.70
CA ASN A 861 16.89 -54.92 12.94
C ASN A 861 16.52 -54.64 11.48
N ALA A 862 17.08 -53.58 10.92
CA ALA A 862 17.07 -53.31 9.49
C ALA A 862 18.08 -54.22 8.76
N GLN A 863 18.00 -54.35 7.44
CA GLN A 863 19.09 -54.92 6.62
C GLN A 863 20.27 -53.93 6.51
N GLY A 864 20.01 -52.64 6.74
CA GLY A 864 21.01 -51.59 6.91
C GLY A 864 21.47 -50.95 5.62
N GLU A 865 21.84 -51.76 4.63
CA GLU A 865 22.11 -51.32 3.25
C GLU A 865 21.37 -52.25 2.28
N SER A 866 20.24 -51.78 1.73
CA SER A 866 19.42 -52.56 0.81
C SER A 866 18.75 -51.66 -0.23
N ALA A 867 18.92 -51.99 -1.51
CA ALA A 867 18.12 -51.43 -2.61
C ALA A 867 16.93 -52.34 -2.99
N ALA A 868 16.70 -53.41 -2.24
CA ALA A 868 15.63 -54.38 -2.48
C ALA A 868 14.55 -54.27 -1.40
N VAL A 869 13.28 -54.38 -1.82
CA VAL A 869 12.11 -54.30 -0.95
C VAL A 869 12.19 -55.31 0.19
N GLN A 870 12.07 -54.86 1.45
CA GLN A 870 12.04 -55.73 2.64
C GLN A 870 10.67 -55.69 3.32
N ASP A 871 10.22 -56.87 3.74
CA ASP A 871 8.94 -57.09 4.43
C ASP A 871 9.18 -57.43 5.91
N TYR A 872 8.50 -56.72 6.80
CA TYR A 872 8.61 -56.89 8.26
C TYR A 872 7.24 -57.06 8.91
N ARG A 873 7.16 -57.88 9.96
CA ARG A 873 5.92 -58.25 10.66
C ARG A 873 6.14 -58.30 12.17
N PHE A 874 5.19 -57.78 12.95
CA PHE A 874 5.21 -57.83 14.41
C PHE A 874 3.79 -57.98 14.97
N ASP A 875 3.58 -58.92 15.88
CA ASP A 875 2.25 -59.21 16.44
C ASP A 875 2.15 -58.70 17.88
N HIS A 876 1.30 -57.71 18.13
CA HIS A 876 0.96 -57.26 19.49
C HIS A 876 -0.20 -58.10 20.01
N GLN A 877 0.05 -58.95 21.01
CA GLN A 877 -0.92 -59.91 21.54
C GLN A 877 -1.71 -59.36 22.75
N MET A 878 -2.87 -59.98 23.02
CA MET A 878 -3.72 -59.70 24.21
C MET A 878 -4.13 -58.23 24.37
N VAL A 879 -4.32 -57.53 23.27
CA VAL A 879 -4.58 -56.08 23.26
C VAL A 879 -5.98 -55.81 23.87
N PRO A 880 -6.11 -54.92 24.87
CA PRO A 880 -7.40 -54.55 25.44
C PRO A 880 -8.38 -53.95 24.41
N SER A 881 -9.66 -53.82 24.80
CA SER A 881 -10.62 -53.03 24.01
C SER A 881 -10.37 -51.53 24.22
N GLY A 882 -10.38 -50.76 23.14
CA GLY A 882 -10.05 -49.34 23.15
C GLY A 882 -9.41 -48.85 21.85
N SER A 883 -8.87 -47.63 21.89
CA SER A 883 -8.08 -47.04 20.81
C SER A 883 -6.61 -47.36 21.01
N HIS A 884 -5.99 -48.05 20.04
CA HIS A 884 -4.56 -48.40 20.11
C HIS A 884 -3.81 -47.74 18.96
N TYR A 885 -2.81 -46.94 19.29
CA TYR A 885 -2.00 -46.18 18.34
C TYR A 885 -0.61 -46.82 18.25
N TYR A 886 -0.12 -47.02 17.03
CA TYR A 886 1.17 -47.63 16.74
C TYR A 886 2.01 -46.73 15.85
N ARG A 887 3.32 -46.70 16.07
CA ARG A 887 4.29 -46.10 15.14
C ARG A 887 5.61 -46.86 15.20
N LEU A 888 6.42 -46.73 14.17
CA LEU A 888 7.82 -47.13 14.19
C LEU A 888 8.65 -45.90 14.54
N LYS A 889 9.68 -46.08 15.36
CA LYS A 889 10.84 -45.21 15.43
C LYS A 889 11.96 -45.92 14.66
N MET A 890 12.40 -45.33 13.57
CA MET A 890 13.38 -45.88 12.64
C MET A 890 14.71 -45.24 13.01
N LEU A 891 15.67 -46.02 13.51
CA LEU A 891 16.97 -45.54 13.95
C LEU A 891 18.05 -45.93 12.94
N ASP A 892 18.93 -44.97 12.64
CA ASP A 892 20.11 -45.15 11.80
C ASP A 892 21.36 -45.38 12.66
N ARG A 893 22.44 -45.89 12.05
CA ARG A 893 23.67 -46.30 12.72
C ARG A 893 24.47 -45.14 13.30
N ASP A 894 24.21 -43.92 12.84
CA ASP A 894 24.75 -42.68 13.42
C ASP A 894 23.98 -42.18 14.65
N GLY A 895 22.88 -42.86 15.03
CA GLY A 895 22.04 -42.52 16.17
C GLY A 895 20.92 -41.51 15.87
N SER A 896 20.83 -41.01 14.63
CA SER A 896 19.65 -40.26 14.18
C SER A 896 18.42 -41.18 14.06
N PHE A 897 17.22 -40.58 14.05
CA PHE A 897 15.97 -41.34 13.93
C PHE A 897 14.83 -40.53 13.33
N ALA A 898 13.91 -41.24 12.67
CA ALA A 898 12.63 -40.72 12.18
C ALA A 898 11.46 -41.56 12.72
N TYR A 899 10.24 -41.01 12.73
CA TYR A 899 9.02 -41.75 13.09
C TYR A 899 8.17 -42.05 11.85
N SER A 900 7.55 -43.23 11.80
CA SER A 900 6.50 -43.51 10.82
C SER A 900 5.22 -42.75 11.13
N SER A 901 4.33 -42.66 10.14
CA SER A 901 2.93 -42.26 10.38
C SER A 901 2.28 -43.13 11.45
N VAL A 902 1.53 -42.52 12.37
CA VAL A 902 0.74 -43.26 13.38
C VAL A 902 -0.37 -44.08 12.72
N ARG A 903 -0.54 -45.32 13.15
CA ARG A 903 -1.67 -46.19 12.78
C ARG A 903 -2.55 -46.45 14.00
N ASN A 904 -3.82 -46.06 13.91
CA ASN A 904 -4.83 -46.39 14.89
C ASN A 904 -5.46 -47.74 14.55
N VAL A 905 -5.66 -48.58 15.56
CA VAL A 905 -6.54 -49.75 15.51
C VAL A 905 -7.57 -49.60 16.63
N GLN A 906 -8.84 -49.50 16.25
CA GLN A 906 -9.95 -49.51 17.20
C GLN A 906 -10.36 -50.95 17.51
N ILE A 907 -10.14 -51.39 18.74
CA ILE A 907 -10.62 -52.70 19.21
C ILE A 907 -11.95 -52.49 19.91
N ASN A 908 -13.04 -52.74 19.19
CA ASN A 908 -14.38 -52.68 19.74
C ASN A 908 -14.56 -53.73 20.84
N GLY A 909 -15.03 -53.29 22.02
CA GLY A 909 -15.54 -54.21 23.03
C GLY A 909 -16.85 -54.88 22.58
N LYS A 910 -17.16 -56.03 23.18
CA LYS A 910 -18.46 -56.70 23.03
C LYS A 910 -19.58 -55.71 23.38
N ALA A 911 -20.63 -55.66 22.56
CA ALA A 911 -21.78 -54.79 22.84
C ALA A 911 -22.43 -55.19 24.17
N HIS A 912 -22.61 -54.23 25.08
CA HIS A 912 -23.21 -54.46 26.39
C HIS A 912 -24.69 -54.85 26.23
N ALA A 913 -25.01 -56.14 26.29
CA ALA A 913 -26.41 -56.58 26.31
C ALA A 913 -26.93 -56.56 27.75
N ILE A 914 -28.17 -56.12 27.95
CA ILE A 914 -28.83 -56.17 29.26
C ILE A 914 -29.82 -57.35 29.32
N SER A 915 -29.80 -58.14 30.39
CA SER A 915 -30.69 -59.29 30.55
C SER A 915 -31.02 -59.59 32.03
N PRO A 916 -32.25 -60.07 32.33
CA PRO A 916 -33.42 -60.13 31.45
C PRO A 916 -33.94 -58.71 31.11
N ASN A 917 -34.74 -58.59 30.05
CA ASN A 917 -35.45 -57.37 29.69
C ASN A 917 -36.76 -57.75 28.98
N PRO A 918 -37.94 -57.65 29.60
CA PRO A 918 -38.20 -56.99 30.89
C PRO A 918 -37.50 -57.62 32.10
N ALA A 919 -37.17 -56.79 33.09
CA ALA A 919 -36.49 -57.17 34.33
C ALA A 919 -37.41 -56.95 35.55
N SER A 920 -37.19 -57.70 36.63
CA SER A 920 -37.92 -57.56 37.91
C SER A 920 -37.04 -56.95 39.00
N ASP A 921 -36.07 -57.72 39.49
CA ASP A 921 -35.27 -57.38 40.67
C ASP A 921 -33.80 -57.02 40.34
N LEU A 922 -33.17 -57.83 39.49
CA LEU A 922 -31.76 -57.71 39.11
C LEU A 922 -31.64 -57.66 37.59
N LEU A 923 -30.79 -56.76 37.10
CA LEU A 923 -30.39 -56.65 35.70
C LEU A 923 -28.92 -57.04 35.57
N SER A 924 -28.61 -57.99 34.70
CA SER A 924 -27.22 -58.32 34.34
C SER A 924 -26.81 -57.58 33.07
N ILE A 925 -25.55 -57.17 32.99
CA ILE A 925 -24.94 -56.53 31.83
C ILE A 925 -23.81 -57.42 31.32
N ASP A 926 -23.95 -57.93 30.09
CA ASP A 926 -22.99 -58.82 29.44
C ASP A 926 -21.74 -58.04 28.99
N MET A 927 -20.61 -58.26 29.68
CA MET A 927 -19.35 -57.54 29.46
C MET A 927 -18.15 -58.20 30.16
N GLU A 928 -16.96 -57.67 29.87
CA GLU A 928 -15.71 -58.00 30.57
C GLU A 928 -15.74 -57.50 32.04
N PRO A 929 -15.34 -58.31 33.03
CA PRO A 929 -15.33 -57.91 34.43
C PRO A 929 -14.56 -56.59 34.68
N GLY A 930 -15.18 -55.66 35.42
CA GLY A 930 -14.56 -54.38 35.77
C GLY A 930 -14.46 -53.34 34.65
N SER A 931 -15.06 -53.59 33.48
CA SER A 931 -15.10 -52.66 32.34
C SER A 931 -16.10 -51.51 32.47
N ILE A 932 -17.10 -51.60 33.36
CA ILE A 932 -18.00 -50.48 33.68
C ILE A 932 -17.25 -49.39 34.44
N LYS A 933 -17.37 -48.14 33.97
CA LYS A 933 -17.09 -46.94 34.75
C LYS A 933 -18.33 -46.47 35.51
N GLN A 934 -19.50 -46.51 34.87
CA GLN A 934 -20.76 -45.96 35.42
C GLN A 934 -22.00 -46.55 34.74
N VAL A 935 -23.10 -46.68 35.48
CA VAL A 935 -24.44 -46.96 34.96
C VAL A 935 -25.41 -45.93 35.51
N ARG A 936 -26.28 -45.39 34.66
CA ARG A 936 -27.39 -44.50 35.02
C ARG A 936 -28.70 -44.99 34.41
N ILE A 937 -29.79 -44.91 35.16
CA ILE A 937 -31.14 -45.24 34.70
C ILE A 937 -32.02 -44.01 34.85
N TYR A 938 -32.68 -43.62 33.76
CA TYR A 938 -33.57 -42.47 33.67
C TYR A 938 -35.01 -42.91 33.40
N SER A 939 -35.99 -42.17 33.94
CA SER A 939 -37.40 -42.33 33.58
C SER A 939 -37.68 -41.87 32.14
N GLN A 940 -38.88 -42.15 31.63
CA GLN A 940 -39.34 -41.62 30.33
C GLN A 940 -39.27 -40.09 30.23
N ALA A 941 -39.42 -39.39 31.37
CA ALA A 941 -39.32 -37.92 31.46
C ALA A 941 -37.87 -37.41 31.61
N GLY A 942 -36.85 -38.27 31.42
CA GLY A 942 -35.44 -37.90 31.52
C GLY A 942 -34.91 -37.68 32.95
N LYS A 943 -35.74 -37.86 33.98
CA LYS A 943 -35.30 -37.75 35.39
C LYS A 943 -34.42 -38.94 35.74
N LEU A 944 -33.22 -38.69 36.29
CA LEU A 944 -32.35 -39.72 36.84
C LEU A 944 -33.05 -40.44 38.00
N CYS A 945 -33.15 -41.77 37.92
CA CYS A 945 -33.81 -42.62 38.90
C CYS A 945 -32.84 -43.51 39.68
N LEU A 946 -31.72 -43.91 39.07
CA LEU A 946 -30.67 -44.71 39.70
C LEU A 946 -29.31 -44.39 39.05
N GLU A 947 -28.26 -44.33 39.85
CA GLU A 947 -26.87 -44.19 39.40
C GLU A 947 -25.98 -45.11 40.23
N THR A 948 -25.10 -45.86 39.57
CA THR A 948 -24.08 -46.70 40.21
C THR A 948 -22.73 -46.46 39.54
N SER A 949 -21.72 -46.16 40.34
CA SER A 949 -20.31 -46.15 39.93
C SER A 949 -19.78 -47.58 39.72
N ARG A 950 -18.60 -47.67 39.08
CA ARG A 950 -17.79 -48.87 38.78
C ARG A 950 -18.26 -50.16 39.47
N LYS A 951 -18.90 -51.04 38.71
CA LYS A 951 -19.23 -52.41 39.13
C LYS A 951 -18.35 -53.44 38.44
N SER A 952 -17.82 -54.37 39.23
CA SER A 952 -16.97 -55.47 38.77
C SER A 952 -17.75 -56.70 38.30
N ASP A 953 -18.98 -56.86 38.80
CA ASP A 953 -19.82 -58.05 38.65
C ASP A 953 -20.92 -57.94 37.57
N GLY A 954 -21.08 -56.77 36.94
CA GLY A 954 -22.06 -56.53 35.88
C GLY A 954 -23.54 -56.50 36.32
N THR A 955 -23.86 -56.71 37.61
CA THR A 955 -25.25 -56.73 38.10
C THR A 955 -25.76 -55.34 38.50
N VAL A 956 -27.04 -55.03 38.33
CA VAL A 956 -27.67 -53.79 38.81
C VAL A 956 -28.95 -54.13 39.56
N ASP A 957 -29.05 -53.70 40.82
CA ASP A 957 -30.25 -53.86 41.64
C ASP A 957 -31.27 -52.77 41.30
N ILE A 958 -32.40 -53.19 40.75
CA ILE A 958 -33.47 -52.31 40.28
C ILE A 958 -34.74 -52.41 41.13
N ARG A 959 -34.72 -53.15 42.26
CA ARG A 959 -35.89 -53.37 43.15
C ARG A 959 -36.53 -52.09 43.68
N LYS A 960 -35.80 -50.98 43.71
CA LYS A 960 -36.28 -49.66 44.12
C LYS A 960 -36.99 -48.87 43.00
N LEU A 961 -36.94 -49.33 41.75
CA LEU A 961 -37.59 -48.71 40.60
C LEU A 961 -38.98 -49.34 40.36
N PRO A 962 -40.06 -48.55 40.31
CA PRO A 962 -41.39 -49.04 39.95
C PRO A 962 -41.44 -49.76 38.60
N ALA A 963 -42.51 -50.52 38.35
CA ALA A 963 -42.78 -51.08 37.03
C ALA A 963 -43.00 -49.95 35.99
N GLY A 964 -42.46 -50.12 34.78
CA GLY A 964 -42.51 -49.12 33.72
C GLY A 964 -41.33 -49.17 32.76
N MET A 965 -41.28 -48.22 31.81
CA MET A 965 -40.18 -48.08 30.86
C MET A 965 -39.16 -47.06 31.34
N TYR A 966 -37.88 -47.41 31.18
CA TYR A 966 -36.72 -46.61 31.55
C TYR A 966 -35.68 -46.60 30.42
N THR A 967 -34.77 -45.64 30.48
CA THR A 967 -33.58 -45.57 29.63
C THR A 967 -32.36 -45.85 30.49
N ILE A 968 -31.66 -46.96 30.24
CA ILE A 968 -30.38 -47.28 30.89
C ILE A 968 -29.22 -46.81 30.01
N CYS A 969 -28.23 -46.20 30.64
CA CYS A 969 -27.06 -45.56 30.06
C CYS A 969 -25.82 -46.15 30.75
N ILE A 970 -24.97 -46.84 30.00
CA ILE A 970 -23.81 -47.60 30.49
C ILE A 970 -22.56 -46.94 29.91
N THR A 971 -21.68 -46.44 30.76
CA THR A 971 -20.39 -45.86 30.37
C THR A 971 -19.25 -46.80 30.79
N ASP A 972 -18.41 -47.19 29.84
CA ASP A 972 -17.24 -48.04 30.09
C ASP A 972 -16.00 -47.23 30.54
N VAL A 973 -14.93 -47.94 30.93
CA VAL A 973 -13.66 -47.33 31.33
C VAL A 973 -12.93 -46.58 30.21
N SER A 974 -13.24 -46.85 28.94
CA SER A 974 -12.73 -46.08 27.78
C SER A 974 -13.49 -44.76 27.56
N GLY A 975 -14.63 -44.58 28.24
CA GLY A 975 -15.51 -43.41 28.09
C GLY A 975 -16.62 -43.59 27.06
N ARG A 976 -16.65 -44.72 26.34
CA ARG A 976 -17.77 -45.05 25.45
C ARG A 976 -19.03 -45.23 26.27
N THR A 977 -20.13 -44.66 25.78
CA THR A 977 -21.45 -44.75 26.43
C THR A 977 -22.44 -45.43 25.50
N THR A 978 -23.15 -46.45 25.98
CA THR A 978 -24.26 -47.12 25.29
C THR A 978 -25.58 -46.89 26.01
N THR A 979 -26.66 -46.77 25.24
CA THR A 979 -27.99 -46.45 25.77
C THR A 979 -29.00 -47.48 25.28
N GLN A 980 -29.82 -48.02 26.18
CA GLN A 980 -30.83 -49.05 25.90
C GLN A 980 -32.15 -48.76 26.61
N LYS A 981 -33.25 -49.30 26.08
CA LYS A 981 -34.55 -49.30 26.77
C LYS A 981 -34.57 -50.46 27.77
N LEU A 982 -34.94 -50.16 29.01
CA LEU A 982 -35.17 -51.13 30.07
C LEU A 982 -36.68 -51.13 30.40
N ALA A 983 -37.33 -52.27 30.22
CA ALA A 983 -38.68 -52.50 30.76
C ALA A 983 -38.56 -53.13 32.15
N ILE A 984 -39.25 -52.58 33.14
CA ILE A 984 -39.38 -53.18 34.47
C ILE A 984 -40.79 -53.74 34.59
N ALA A 985 -40.90 -55.06 34.77
CA ALA A 985 -42.14 -55.80 34.96
C ALA A 985 -42.08 -56.53 36.31
N ARG A 986 -43.20 -56.54 37.02
CA ARG A 986 -43.36 -57.16 38.34
C ARG A 986 -44.61 -58.01 38.37
#